data_AF-A0A1V5AWN9-F1
#
_entry.id   AF-A0A1V5AWN9-F1
#
_cell.length_a   1.000
_cell.length_b   1.000
_cell.length_c   1.000
_cell.angle_alpha   90.00
_cell.angle_beta   90.00
_cell.angle_gamma   90.00
#
_symmetry.space_group_name_H-M   'P 1'
#
loop_
_entity.id
_entity.type
_entity.pdbx_description
1 polymer ?
#
loop_
_entity_poly.entity_id
_entity_poly.type
_entity_poly.pdbx_seq_one_letter_code
_entity_poly.pdbx_strand_id
1 'polypeptide(L)'
;MSFLIDPPLLILSGLAIYFLGQRLEWSRQSKIVLGSGVAIVFVVFSALLYLDLIRCVFPLFSGLKGSEFMLHTNLTGITKAEVPSIVVVLLFLLYPFWIFGGYSLALLVQKRRRESKEVHSLADVRSRDRRAPEGFAVARNPEPHKAVREAIATLGGMDKFVRQGDRVLIKINICGGVPEIKGTFTSTDVAGVIVDMVRAAGGEPIIADADMVWTKFWIAAKDSGWKEWAEKKGVKLVNLSETKIVRLDFGEGSALGVERVSKELIDADVIISIPTMKTHLLTGVTLGMKNMYGTFPEVDKAKYHHKGIEEVIYEINSAFRPTLTVIDGTVGGEAIGPLSCRPVDFQTVIASGDVVAADSIACQLMGYDPHEITHIRKAEDHGLGDATTKYDLSNLPYPHVGGKDGNWDRPDPNVKDFYEWGIEFLLKIPGWETLFNVGADFFLYDLARLPVFRYLTPAFLQLLSDAVLLHLAKKETEEAKNSRRFNIAFVVAVAFFSLLGFYLAGDMGHSTLIFDLGFMLAILMAAVGASRMATRHLIALAISSAAFSLIVESVNTMAGLLSYAGTPQAFLFVVGGWIIIMISIFYLADLLRMWFLRLGMLSRLQSWRVLPFLATLALFLAFMYWEGYLMEAGAVVWIMYAAMADLGLLASSRRSAEWNLALMVSSIALGGMLELLGSQAGFWHYRYGEPLAVWLALSWAMNSFAVHGLPSLLGVEISAQACEAVPVISRRMPKG
;
A
#
# COMPACT_ATOMS: atom_id res chain seq x y z
N MET A 1 25.08 33.00 8.71
CA MET A 1 24.42 33.80 7.65
C MET A 1 23.81 32.87 6.63
N SER A 2 24.50 31.81 6.22
CA SER A 2 23.90 30.71 5.43
C SER A 2 22.59 30.16 6.00
N PHE A 3 22.48 29.86 7.30
CA PHE A 3 21.23 29.29 7.84
C PHE A 3 20.02 30.26 7.88
N LEU A 4 20.23 31.56 7.64
CA LEU A 4 19.15 32.54 7.44
C LEU A 4 18.92 32.86 5.96
N ILE A 5 19.95 32.76 5.11
CA ILE A 5 19.92 33.15 3.69
C ILE A 5 19.56 31.97 2.79
N ASP A 6 20.06 30.77 3.11
CA ASP A 6 19.89 29.57 2.31
C ASP A 6 18.43 29.11 2.30
N PRO A 7 17.66 29.08 3.41
CA PRO A 7 16.26 28.66 3.36
C PRO A 7 15.41 29.51 2.42
N PRO A 8 15.43 30.87 2.46
CA PRO A 8 14.75 31.70 1.48
C PRO A 8 15.20 31.46 0.03
N LEU A 9 16.50 31.30 -0.23
CA LEU A 9 17.01 31.05 -1.58
C LEU A 9 16.61 29.67 -2.12
N LEU A 10 16.59 28.65 -1.26
CA LEU A 10 16.15 27.30 -1.59
C LEU A 10 14.64 27.29 -1.87
N ILE A 11 13.83 28.04 -1.10
CA ILE A 11 12.41 28.25 -1.37
C ILE A 11 12.20 28.93 -2.74
N LEU A 12 12.94 30.00 -3.04
CA LEU A 12 12.89 30.67 -4.34
C LEU A 12 13.32 29.76 -5.48
N SER A 13 14.32 28.90 -5.25
CA SER A 13 14.75 27.88 -6.21
C SER A 13 13.64 26.86 -6.47
N GLY A 14 12.95 26.40 -5.42
CA GLY A 14 11.77 25.54 -5.55
C GLY A 14 10.65 26.16 -6.37
N LEU A 15 10.34 27.45 -6.14
CA LEU A 15 9.38 28.23 -6.92
C LEU A 15 9.80 28.31 -8.40
N ALA A 16 11.07 28.63 -8.66
CA ALA A 16 11.61 28.74 -10.02
C ALA A 16 11.56 27.40 -10.76
N ILE A 17 11.98 26.30 -10.13
CA ILE A 17 11.92 24.94 -10.68
C ILE A 17 10.49 24.57 -11.07
N TYR A 18 9.51 24.94 -10.24
CA TYR A 18 8.10 24.70 -10.54
C TYR A 18 7.63 25.48 -11.77
N PHE A 19 7.77 26.81 -11.78
CA PHE A 19 7.23 27.65 -12.84
C PHE A 19 7.97 27.46 -14.18
N LEU A 20 9.31 27.39 -14.15
CA LEU A 20 10.11 27.09 -15.34
C LEU A 20 9.81 25.68 -15.85
N GLY A 21 9.70 24.71 -14.94
CA GLY A 21 9.39 23.34 -15.29
C GLY A 21 7.97 23.13 -15.81
N GLN A 22 7.02 24.03 -15.54
CA GLN A 22 5.73 24.05 -16.25
C GLN A 22 5.87 24.69 -17.63
N ARG A 23 6.53 25.85 -17.72
CA ARG A 23 6.70 26.59 -18.98
C ARG A 23 7.49 25.82 -20.04
N LEU A 24 8.45 25.00 -19.61
CA LEU A 24 9.34 24.22 -20.46
C LEU A 24 8.98 22.73 -20.49
N GLU A 25 7.80 22.36 -19.98
CA GLU A 25 7.27 20.98 -20.00
C GLU A 25 8.21 19.93 -19.42
N TRP A 26 8.97 20.28 -18.38
CA TRP A 26 9.88 19.34 -17.74
C TRP A 26 9.13 18.17 -17.10
N SER A 27 9.69 16.96 -17.24
CA SER A 27 9.22 15.78 -16.54
C SER A 27 9.37 15.93 -15.02
N ARG A 28 8.58 15.18 -14.23
CA ARG A 28 8.72 15.15 -12.75
C ARG A 28 10.15 14.75 -12.34
N GLN A 29 10.72 13.75 -13.02
CA GLN A 29 12.09 13.31 -12.77
C GLN A 29 13.11 14.43 -13.02
N SER A 30 12.97 15.18 -14.11
CA SER A 30 13.84 16.33 -14.40
C SER A 30 13.78 17.40 -13.31
N LYS A 31 12.58 17.69 -12.77
CA LYS A 31 12.38 18.64 -11.67
C LYS A 31 13.04 18.15 -10.37
N ILE A 32 12.93 16.85 -10.07
CA ILE A 32 13.56 16.22 -8.90
C ILE A 32 15.08 16.26 -9.05
N VAL A 33 15.63 15.82 -10.19
CA VAL A 33 17.07 15.81 -10.45
C VAL A 33 17.65 17.22 -10.34
N LEU A 34 16.97 18.22 -10.91
CA LEU A 34 17.42 19.61 -10.80
C LEU A 34 17.33 20.13 -9.36
N GLY A 35 16.24 19.84 -8.65
CA GLY A 35 16.09 20.22 -7.23
C GLY A 35 17.14 19.56 -6.33
N SER A 36 17.41 18.28 -6.53
CA SER A 36 18.48 17.54 -5.84
C SER A 36 19.86 18.12 -6.18
N GLY A 37 20.12 18.45 -7.44
CA GLY A 37 21.35 19.10 -7.87
C GLY A 37 21.57 20.44 -7.17
N VAL A 38 20.54 21.30 -7.10
CA VAL A 38 20.58 22.56 -6.37
C VAL A 38 20.84 22.33 -4.88
N ALA A 39 20.14 21.39 -4.24
CA ALA A 39 20.36 21.08 -2.83
C ALA A 39 21.80 20.60 -2.56
N ILE A 40 22.34 19.71 -3.40
CA ILE A 40 23.71 19.20 -3.28
C ILE A 40 24.72 20.35 -3.38
N VAL A 41 24.54 21.28 -4.33
CA VAL A 41 25.42 22.45 -4.47
C VAL A 41 25.42 23.28 -3.19
N PHE A 42 24.24 23.56 -2.62
CA PHE A 42 24.13 24.31 -1.37
C PHE A 42 24.77 23.56 -0.19
N VAL A 43 24.57 22.24 -0.07
CA VAL A 43 25.17 21.41 0.99
C VAL A 43 26.69 21.40 0.87
N VAL A 44 27.23 21.16 -0.33
CA VAL A 44 28.68 21.12 -0.56
C VAL A 44 29.30 22.47 -0.22
N PHE A 45 28.75 23.57 -0.74
CA PHE A 45 29.30 24.90 -0.49
C PHE A 45 29.21 25.31 0.99
N SER A 46 28.09 24.99 1.64
CA SER A 46 27.89 25.24 3.08
C SER A 46 28.82 24.40 3.95
N ALA A 47 29.10 23.15 3.56
CA ALA A 47 30.06 22.30 4.23
C ALA A 47 31.49 22.83 4.08
N LEU A 48 31.88 23.28 2.87
CA LEU A 48 33.19 23.89 2.63
C LEU A 48 33.39 25.17 3.45
N LEU A 49 32.35 26.01 3.57
CA LEU A 49 32.37 27.19 4.44
C LEU A 49 32.45 26.80 5.91
N TYR A 50 31.62 25.86 6.39
CA TYR A 50 31.63 25.42 7.78
C TYR A 50 32.97 24.78 8.20
N LEU A 51 33.62 24.05 7.29
CA LEU A 51 34.94 23.46 7.51
C LEU A 51 36.09 24.48 7.38
N ASP A 52 35.79 25.74 7.09
CA ASP A 52 36.78 26.81 6.84
C ASP A 52 37.74 26.52 5.68
N LEU A 53 37.34 25.66 4.73
CA LEU A 53 38.16 25.28 3.57
C LEU A 53 38.13 26.34 2.47
N ILE A 54 37.09 27.20 2.47
CA ILE A 54 36.96 28.34 1.57
C ILE A 54 36.62 29.60 2.36
N ARG A 55 37.09 30.76 1.87
CA ARG A 55 36.82 32.06 2.51
C ARG A 55 35.41 32.53 2.20
N CYS A 56 34.79 33.25 3.13
CA CYS A 56 33.55 33.96 2.87
C CYS A 56 33.85 35.18 1.97
N VAL A 57 33.40 35.14 0.71
CA VAL A 57 33.64 36.23 -0.27
C VAL A 57 32.41 37.13 -0.44
N PHE A 58 31.38 36.96 0.40
CA PHE A 58 30.19 37.80 0.32
C PHE A 58 30.56 39.27 0.65
N PRO A 59 30.18 40.27 -0.17
CA PRO A 59 30.65 41.65 -0.03
C PRO A 59 30.42 42.28 1.35
N LEU A 60 29.34 41.89 2.04
CA LEU A 60 28.98 42.36 3.38
C LEU A 60 29.69 41.61 4.51
N PHE A 61 30.41 40.51 4.22
CA PHE A 61 30.98 39.57 5.19
C PHE A 61 32.40 39.11 4.81
N SER A 62 33.09 39.87 3.95
CA SER A 62 34.36 39.50 3.31
C SER A 62 35.56 39.38 4.28
N GLY A 63 35.37 39.67 5.56
CA GLY A 63 36.36 39.54 6.62
C GLY A 63 36.15 38.39 7.61
N LEU A 64 35.07 37.61 7.48
CA LEU A 64 34.76 36.50 8.40
C LEU A 64 35.36 35.17 7.93
N LYS A 65 35.73 34.29 8.86
CA LYS A 65 35.98 32.87 8.53
C LYS A 65 34.68 32.20 8.08
N GLY A 66 34.80 31.11 7.32
CA GLY A 66 33.63 30.42 6.76
C GLY A 66 32.66 29.95 7.86
N SER A 67 33.18 29.37 8.94
CA SER A 67 32.38 28.91 10.08
C SER A 67 31.76 30.05 10.90
N GLU A 68 32.49 31.16 11.08
CA GLU A 68 31.98 32.38 11.73
C GLU A 68 30.83 32.97 10.92
N PHE A 69 30.97 33.01 9.59
CA PHE A 69 29.91 33.39 8.68
C PHE A 69 28.74 32.42 8.79
N MET A 70 28.95 31.10 8.79
CA MET A 70 27.87 30.10 8.87
C MET A 70 27.04 30.23 10.15
N LEU A 71 27.71 30.27 11.31
CA LEU A 71 27.09 30.25 12.65
C LEU A 71 26.64 31.61 13.15
N HIS A 72 26.93 32.68 12.40
CA HIS A 72 26.60 34.05 12.79
C HIS A 72 27.25 34.47 14.10
N THR A 73 28.49 34.05 14.36
CA THR A 73 29.15 34.22 15.66
C THR A 73 29.14 35.67 16.16
N ASN A 74 29.17 36.64 15.24
CA ASN A 74 29.05 38.07 15.53
C ASN A 74 27.65 38.56 15.96
N LEU A 75 26.59 37.82 15.63
CA LEU A 75 25.19 38.12 15.96
C LEU A 75 24.64 37.23 17.06
N THR A 76 24.98 35.94 17.04
CA THR A 76 24.45 34.92 17.97
C THR A 76 25.36 34.69 19.17
N GLY A 77 26.64 35.09 19.08
CA GLY A 77 27.67 34.72 20.05
C GLY A 77 28.12 33.26 19.97
N ILE A 78 27.50 32.45 19.11
CA ILE A 78 27.74 31.00 19.01
C ILE A 78 28.97 30.73 18.15
N THR A 79 29.95 30.04 18.72
CA THR A 79 31.19 29.63 18.06
C THR A 79 31.11 28.19 17.56
N LYS A 80 32.00 27.83 16.63
CA LYS A 80 32.08 26.47 16.07
C LYS A 80 32.30 25.38 17.12
N ALA A 81 33.00 25.70 18.22
CA ALA A 81 33.27 24.76 19.29
C ALA A 81 32.02 24.42 20.13
N GLU A 82 31.02 25.29 20.14
CA GLU A 82 29.81 25.15 20.94
C GLU A 82 28.69 24.38 20.21
N VAL A 83 28.85 24.13 18.91
CA VAL A 83 27.85 23.44 18.08
C VAL A 83 28.33 22.04 17.75
N PRO A 84 27.67 20.98 18.27
CA PRO A 84 27.98 19.61 17.90
C PRO A 84 27.85 19.42 16.38
N SER A 85 28.82 18.76 15.76
CA SER A 85 28.84 18.58 14.29
C SER A 85 27.60 17.87 13.76
N ILE A 86 26.96 17.01 14.58
CA ILE A 86 25.70 16.35 14.23
C ILE A 86 24.56 17.36 14.00
N VAL A 87 24.51 18.47 14.74
CA VAL A 87 23.49 19.51 14.55
C VAL A 87 23.68 20.19 13.20
N VAL A 88 24.92 20.44 12.80
CA VAL A 88 25.24 21.05 11.50
C VAL A 88 24.89 20.12 10.34
N VAL A 89 25.17 18.82 10.49
CA VAL A 89 24.74 17.79 9.52
C VAL A 89 23.22 17.77 9.40
N LEU A 90 22.48 17.79 10.53
CA LEU A 90 21.02 17.86 10.52
C LEU A 90 20.50 19.11 9.81
N LEU A 91 21.12 20.27 10.03
CA LEU A 91 20.75 21.51 9.34
C LEU A 91 20.95 21.43 7.82
N PHE A 92 22.01 20.77 7.36
CA PHE A 92 22.22 20.52 5.92
C PHE A 92 21.21 19.53 5.35
N LEU A 93 20.80 18.52 6.12
CA LEU A 93 19.76 17.58 5.71
C LEU A 93 18.38 18.25 5.55
N LEU A 94 18.17 19.45 6.11
CA LEU A 94 16.95 20.25 5.90
C LEU A 94 16.93 21.02 4.57
N TYR A 95 18.04 21.11 3.82
CA TYR A 95 18.09 21.91 2.59
C TYR A 95 17.13 21.41 1.49
N PRO A 96 17.03 20.09 1.21
CA PRO A 96 16.00 19.56 0.32
C PRO A 96 14.57 19.92 0.74
N PHE A 97 14.31 20.02 2.05
CA PHE A 97 13.00 20.36 2.59
C PHE A 97 12.60 21.81 2.24
N TRP A 98 13.53 22.76 2.26
CA TRP A 98 13.26 24.15 1.87
C TRP A 98 12.94 24.30 0.37
N ILE A 99 13.66 23.57 -0.50
CA ILE A 99 13.34 23.51 -1.94
C ILE A 99 11.94 22.94 -2.15
N PHE A 100 11.64 21.83 -1.45
CA PHE A 100 10.32 21.21 -1.50
C PHE A 100 9.21 22.17 -0.99
N GLY A 101 9.47 22.93 0.06
CA GLY A 101 8.58 23.96 0.58
C GLY A 101 8.24 25.02 -0.46
N GLY A 102 9.24 25.54 -1.18
CA GLY A 102 9.03 26.48 -2.29
C GLY A 102 8.24 25.89 -3.46
N TYR A 103 8.56 24.67 -3.86
CA TYR A 103 7.82 23.95 -4.90
C TYR A 103 6.36 23.72 -4.50
N SER A 104 6.12 23.33 -3.25
CA SER A 104 4.78 23.09 -2.70
C SER A 104 3.96 24.38 -2.61
N LEU A 105 4.59 25.50 -2.22
CA LEU A 105 3.96 26.81 -2.21
C LEU A 105 3.51 27.24 -3.62
N ALA A 106 4.36 27.03 -4.63
CA ALA A 106 4.04 27.29 -6.03
C ALA A 106 2.78 26.53 -6.48
N LEU A 107 2.72 25.25 -6.11
CA LEU A 107 1.62 24.35 -6.39
C LEU A 107 0.32 24.79 -5.69
N LEU A 108 0.40 25.25 -4.43
CA LEU A 108 -0.74 25.81 -3.70
C LEU A 108 -1.28 27.10 -4.34
N VAL A 109 -0.40 27.99 -4.79
CA VAL A 109 -0.79 29.25 -5.46
C VAL A 109 -1.49 28.95 -6.79
N GLN A 110 -1.02 27.97 -7.57
CA GLN A 110 -1.68 27.57 -8.81
C GLN A 110 -3.07 26.99 -8.54
N LYS A 111 -3.22 26.11 -7.53
CA LYS A 111 -4.53 25.57 -7.14
C LYS A 111 -5.52 26.68 -6.79
N ARG A 112 -5.11 27.67 -5.99
CA ARG A 112 -5.98 28.82 -5.63
C ARG A 112 -6.43 29.66 -6.83
N ARG A 113 -5.63 29.78 -7.90
CA ARG A 113 -6.02 30.54 -9.10
C ARG A 113 -7.11 29.85 -9.94
N ARG A 114 -7.31 28.53 -9.79
CA ARG A 114 -8.34 27.78 -10.52
C ARG A 114 -9.69 27.76 -9.81
N GLU A 115 -9.71 28.09 -8.52
CA GLU A 115 -10.91 28.11 -7.69
C GLU A 115 -11.62 29.46 -7.77
N SER A 116 -12.85 29.44 -8.26
CA SER A 116 -13.79 30.54 -8.14
C SER A 116 -14.46 30.51 -6.77
N LYS A 117 -14.80 31.69 -6.25
CA LYS A 117 -15.67 31.84 -5.07
C LYS A 117 -17.16 31.79 -5.42
N GLU A 118 -17.49 31.71 -6.71
CA GLU A 118 -18.87 31.55 -7.19
C GLU A 118 -19.49 30.27 -6.61
N VAL A 119 -20.68 30.43 -6.03
CA VAL A 119 -21.51 29.33 -5.53
C VAL A 119 -22.68 29.21 -6.47
N HIS A 120 -22.84 28.03 -7.05
CA HIS A 120 -23.98 27.64 -7.86
C HIS A 120 -24.96 26.83 -7.03
N SER A 121 -26.21 26.82 -7.46
CA SER A 121 -27.27 25.96 -6.96
C SER A 121 -27.52 24.80 -7.91
N LEU A 122 -28.30 23.81 -7.48
CA LEU A 122 -28.69 22.72 -8.38
C LEU A 122 -29.51 23.18 -9.60
N ALA A 123 -30.19 24.33 -9.52
CA ALA A 123 -30.93 24.90 -10.64
C ALA A 123 -30.01 25.44 -11.77
N ASP A 124 -28.73 25.67 -11.47
CA ASP A 124 -27.75 26.11 -12.47
C ASP A 124 -27.21 24.95 -13.32
N VAL A 125 -27.44 23.70 -12.91
CA VAL A 125 -26.95 22.50 -13.60
C VAL A 125 -27.82 22.22 -14.83
N ARG A 126 -27.28 22.51 -16.03
CA ARG A 126 -28.04 22.46 -17.29
C ARG A 126 -28.58 21.07 -17.64
N SER A 127 -27.82 20.02 -17.32
CA SER A 127 -28.20 18.63 -17.60
C SER A 127 -29.28 18.07 -16.66
N ARG A 128 -29.54 18.72 -15.52
CA ARG A 128 -30.38 18.16 -14.44
C ARG A 128 -31.81 17.86 -14.87
N ASP A 129 -32.45 18.78 -15.59
CA ASP A 129 -33.86 18.65 -15.99
C ASP A 129 -34.05 17.88 -17.31
N ARG A 130 -32.96 17.34 -17.86
CA ARG A 130 -33.00 16.62 -19.12
C ARG A 130 -33.53 15.21 -18.91
N ARG A 131 -34.79 14.99 -19.30
CA ARG A 131 -35.42 13.67 -19.27
C ARG A 131 -34.77 12.73 -20.29
N ALA A 132 -34.31 11.59 -19.80
CA ALA A 132 -33.88 10.49 -20.63
C ALA A 132 -35.08 9.60 -21.02
N PRO A 133 -35.04 8.92 -22.17
CA PRO A 133 -35.96 7.84 -22.50
C PRO A 133 -36.01 6.77 -21.41
N GLU A 134 -37.21 6.28 -21.12
CA GLU A 134 -37.40 5.13 -20.24
C GLU A 134 -36.95 3.83 -20.93
N GLY A 135 -36.45 2.89 -20.14
CA GLY A 135 -36.03 1.58 -20.60
C GLY A 135 -34.51 1.35 -20.58
N PHE A 136 -34.13 0.11 -20.84
CA PHE A 136 -32.75 -0.36 -20.85
C PHE A 136 -32.51 -1.27 -22.06
N ALA A 137 -31.24 -1.47 -22.39
CA ALA A 137 -30.80 -2.44 -23.38
C ALA A 137 -29.58 -3.21 -22.87
N VAL A 138 -29.56 -4.51 -23.12
CA VAL A 138 -28.42 -5.39 -22.89
C VAL A 138 -28.04 -6.00 -24.23
N ALA A 139 -26.84 -5.70 -24.72
CA ALA A 139 -26.33 -6.22 -25.98
C ALA A 139 -25.04 -7.01 -25.72
N ARG A 140 -24.98 -8.26 -26.20
CA ARG A 140 -23.81 -9.13 -26.07
C ARG A 140 -23.26 -9.47 -27.45
N ASN A 141 -22.03 -9.07 -27.72
CA ASN A 141 -21.36 -9.23 -29.00
C ASN A 141 -19.83 -9.28 -28.81
N PRO A 142 -19.09 -10.17 -29.51
CA PRO A 142 -17.63 -10.20 -29.45
C PRO A 142 -16.98 -8.92 -30.01
N GLU A 143 -17.70 -8.17 -30.85
CA GLU A 143 -17.24 -6.90 -31.40
C GLU A 143 -17.88 -5.73 -30.62
N PRO A 144 -17.11 -4.99 -29.80
CA PRO A 144 -17.60 -3.90 -28.96
C PRO A 144 -18.48 -2.88 -29.71
N HIS A 145 -18.06 -2.52 -30.92
CA HIS A 145 -18.76 -1.51 -31.70
C HIS A 145 -20.17 -1.93 -32.12
N LYS A 146 -20.41 -3.23 -32.34
CA LYS A 146 -21.74 -3.76 -32.66
C LYS A 146 -22.63 -3.78 -31.42
N ALA A 147 -22.12 -4.25 -30.28
CA ALA A 147 -22.85 -4.25 -29.01
C ALA A 147 -23.34 -2.83 -28.65
N VAL A 148 -22.47 -1.81 -28.78
CA VAL A 148 -22.88 -0.42 -28.52
C VAL A 148 -23.96 0.05 -29.50
N ARG A 149 -23.82 -0.24 -30.80
CA ARG A 149 -24.84 0.15 -31.81
C ARG A 149 -26.19 -0.52 -31.56
N GLU A 150 -26.19 -1.80 -31.23
CA GLU A 150 -27.40 -2.56 -30.91
C GLU A 150 -28.08 -2.01 -29.66
N ALA A 151 -27.33 -1.76 -28.58
CA ALA A 151 -27.86 -1.22 -27.33
C ALA A 151 -28.48 0.17 -27.52
N ILE A 152 -27.78 1.08 -28.20
CA ILE A 152 -28.29 2.44 -28.45
C ILE A 152 -29.46 2.44 -29.44
N ALA A 153 -29.44 1.58 -30.46
CA ALA A 153 -30.58 1.44 -31.39
C ALA A 153 -31.84 0.93 -30.68
N THR A 154 -31.69 0.00 -29.73
CA THR A 154 -32.80 -0.52 -28.90
C THR A 154 -33.46 0.59 -28.08
N LEU A 155 -32.68 1.57 -27.61
CA LEU A 155 -33.18 2.75 -26.90
C LEU A 155 -33.73 3.85 -27.84
N GLY A 156 -33.86 3.56 -29.13
CA GLY A 156 -34.43 4.47 -30.13
C GLY A 156 -33.44 5.44 -30.77
N GLY A 157 -32.13 5.25 -30.59
CA GLY A 157 -31.08 6.05 -31.22
C GLY A 157 -30.49 7.17 -30.35
N MET A 158 -29.31 7.67 -30.73
CA MET A 158 -28.61 8.72 -29.98
C MET A 158 -29.33 10.07 -30.03
N ASP A 159 -30.15 10.32 -31.05
CA ASP A 159 -30.99 11.52 -31.23
C ASP A 159 -32.04 11.68 -30.13
N LYS A 160 -32.37 10.60 -29.39
CA LYS A 160 -33.23 10.67 -28.21
C LYS A 160 -32.55 11.30 -27.00
N PHE A 161 -31.22 11.24 -26.95
CA PHE A 161 -30.42 11.71 -25.82
C PHE A 161 -29.76 13.06 -26.14
N VAL A 162 -29.27 13.22 -27.37
CA VAL A 162 -28.48 14.36 -27.83
C VAL A 162 -29.21 15.13 -28.93
N ARG A 163 -29.17 16.45 -28.83
CA ARG A 163 -29.72 17.43 -29.77
C ARG A 163 -28.56 18.21 -30.40
N GLN A 164 -28.85 18.82 -31.55
CA GLN A 164 -27.90 19.66 -32.25
C GLN A 164 -27.42 20.82 -31.36
N GLY A 165 -26.09 20.99 -31.26
CA GLY A 165 -25.45 22.04 -30.48
C GLY A 165 -25.26 21.73 -28.99
N ASP A 166 -25.74 20.57 -28.51
CA ASP A 166 -25.52 20.18 -27.12
C ASP A 166 -24.04 20.00 -26.81
N ARG A 167 -23.62 20.51 -25.67
CA ARG A 167 -22.34 20.21 -25.05
C ARG A 167 -22.44 18.91 -24.26
N VAL A 168 -21.84 17.84 -24.78
CA VAL A 168 -21.99 16.48 -24.23
C VAL A 168 -20.73 16.07 -23.46
N LEU A 169 -20.82 16.07 -22.13
CA LEU A 169 -19.75 15.57 -21.27
C LEU A 169 -19.87 14.05 -21.12
N ILE A 170 -18.87 13.34 -21.61
CA ILE A 170 -18.78 11.88 -21.58
C ILE A 170 -17.79 11.50 -20.47
N LYS A 171 -18.34 11.04 -19.34
CA LYS A 171 -17.57 10.60 -18.17
C LYS A 171 -17.14 9.15 -18.33
N ILE A 172 -15.85 8.91 -18.54
CA ILE A 172 -15.26 7.57 -18.66
C ILE A 172 -14.56 7.14 -17.36
N ASN A 173 -14.22 5.86 -17.23
CA ASN A 173 -13.39 5.34 -16.13
C ASN A 173 -11.93 5.19 -16.59
N ILE A 174 -11.06 6.16 -16.28
CA ILE A 174 -9.59 6.04 -16.46
C ILE A 174 -8.93 5.87 -15.10
N CYS A 175 -9.20 6.81 -14.19
CA CYS A 175 -8.58 6.85 -12.87
C CYS A 175 -9.20 5.77 -11.98
N GLY A 176 -8.35 5.05 -11.23
CA GLY A 176 -8.75 3.85 -10.50
C GLY A 176 -8.78 2.58 -11.35
N GLY A 177 -8.25 2.63 -12.58
CA GLY A 177 -7.86 1.47 -13.37
C GLY A 177 -6.34 1.26 -13.38
N VAL A 178 -5.91 0.03 -13.73
CA VAL A 178 -4.51 -0.35 -13.91
C VAL A 178 -4.25 -0.44 -15.42
N PRO A 179 -3.46 0.46 -16.02
CA PRO A 179 -3.28 0.54 -17.48
C PRO A 179 -2.90 -0.80 -18.15
N GLU A 180 -2.17 -1.67 -17.45
CA GLU A 180 -1.72 -2.95 -17.94
C GLU A 180 -2.80 -4.06 -17.89
N ILE A 181 -3.91 -3.83 -17.18
CA ILE A 181 -4.96 -4.81 -16.93
C ILE A 181 -6.27 -4.33 -17.56
N LYS A 182 -6.67 -4.96 -18.67
CA LYS A 182 -7.96 -4.71 -19.32
C LYS A 182 -9.12 -4.96 -18.35
N GLY A 183 -10.22 -4.23 -18.54
CA GLY A 183 -11.40 -4.31 -17.68
C GLY A 183 -11.27 -3.60 -16.32
N THR A 184 -10.17 -2.88 -16.11
CA THR A 184 -10.03 -1.94 -14.99
C THR A 184 -10.33 -0.49 -15.37
N PHE A 185 -10.35 -0.17 -16.67
CA PHE A 185 -10.68 1.14 -17.25
C PHE A 185 -11.52 0.95 -18.52
N THR A 186 -12.22 2.00 -18.95
CA THR A 186 -13.16 1.97 -20.08
C THR A 186 -12.42 1.72 -21.39
N SER A 187 -13.00 0.90 -22.28
CA SER A 187 -12.48 0.68 -23.62
C SER A 187 -12.65 1.91 -24.50
N THR A 188 -11.57 2.28 -25.21
CA THR A 188 -11.60 3.32 -26.24
C THR A 188 -12.48 2.93 -27.44
N ASP A 189 -12.73 1.63 -27.66
CA ASP A 189 -13.60 1.15 -28.72
C ASP A 189 -15.07 1.51 -28.43
N VAL A 190 -15.51 1.30 -27.18
CA VAL A 190 -16.86 1.65 -26.73
C VAL A 190 -17.05 3.17 -26.76
N ALA A 191 -16.14 3.91 -26.14
CA ALA A 191 -16.22 5.37 -26.13
C ALA A 191 -16.13 5.97 -27.54
N GLY A 192 -15.36 5.37 -28.44
CA GLY A 192 -15.24 5.82 -29.83
C GLY A 192 -16.55 5.74 -30.60
N VAL A 193 -17.35 4.69 -30.39
CA VAL A 193 -18.69 4.61 -31.01
C VAL A 193 -19.61 5.70 -30.46
N ILE A 194 -19.61 5.90 -29.14
CA ILE A 194 -20.46 6.92 -28.52
C ILE A 194 -20.08 8.31 -29.02
N VAL A 195 -18.78 8.63 -29.10
CA VAL A 195 -18.30 9.91 -29.68
C VAL A 195 -18.80 10.10 -31.11
N ASP A 196 -18.74 9.07 -31.95
CA ASP A 196 -19.21 9.16 -33.34
C ASP A 196 -20.73 9.35 -33.42
N MET A 197 -21.49 8.65 -32.57
CA MET A 197 -22.95 8.80 -32.49
C MET A 197 -23.37 10.19 -31.99
N VAL A 198 -22.66 10.72 -30.99
CA VAL A 198 -22.92 12.08 -30.46
C VAL A 198 -22.67 13.12 -31.55
N ARG A 199 -21.57 13.00 -32.30
CA ARG A 199 -21.28 13.89 -33.45
C ARG A 199 -22.35 13.76 -34.54
N ALA A 200 -22.81 12.55 -34.85
CA ALA A 200 -23.86 12.31 -35.83
C ALA A 200 -25.20 12.92 -35.42
N ALA A 201 -25.50 12.99 -34.11
CA ALA A 201 -26.66 13.70 -33.56
C ALA A 201 -26.47 15.24 -33.50
N GLY A 202 -25.29 15.75 -33.88
CA GLY A 202 -24.96 17.17 -33.90
C GLY A 202 -24.48 17.73 -32.56
N GLY A 203 -24.16 16.89 -31.57
CA GLY A 203 -23.59 17.30 -30.29
C GLY A 203 -22.06 17.43 -30.32
N GLU A 204 -21.50 18.16 -29.34
CA GLU A 204 -20.07 18.34 -29.12
C GLU A 204 -19.57 17.42 -27.99
N PRO A 205 -18.91 16.29 -28.29
CA PRO A 205 -18.43 15.36 -27.26
C PRO A 205 -17.15 15.85 -26.58
N ILE A 206 -17.13 15.77 -25.25
CA ILE A 206 -15.97 16.03 -24.40
C ILE A 206 -15.74 14.80 -23.52
N ILE A 207 -14.59 14.14 -23.65
CA ILE A 207 -14.22 13.04 -22.78
C ILE A 207 -13.62 13.60 -21.49
N ALA A 208 -14.10 13.15 -20.34
CA ALA A 208 -13.64 13.63 -19.05
C ALA A 208 -13.47 12.53 -18.00
N ASP A 209 -12.49 12.70 -17.13
CA ASP A 209 -12.35 12.04 -15.83
C ASP A 209 -11.58 12.99 -14.88
N ALA A 210 -11.41 12.65 -13.61
CA ALA A 210 -10.70 13.49 -12.65
C ALA A 210 -9.56 12.72 -11.96
N ASP A 211 -8.67 13.45 -11.27
CA ASP A 211 -7.64 12.82 -10.47
C ASP A 211 -8.23 11.96 -9.33
N MET A 212 -7.45 10.96 -8.90
CA MET A 212 -7.67 10.16 -7.71
C MET A 212 -6.38 10.14 -6.88
N VAL A 213 -6.48 9.87 -5.56
CA VAL A 213 -5.32 9.70 -4.65
C VAL A 213 -4.24 8.86 -5.32
N TRP A 214 -4.61 7.63 -5.70
CA TRP A 214 -3.70 6.62 -6.23
C TRP A 214 -3.29 6.80 -7.69
N THR A 215 -3.98 7.67 -8.44
CA THR A 215 -3.83 7.70 -9.91
C THR A 215 -4.08 9.10 -10.43
N LYS A 216 -3.03 9.72 -11.00
CA LYS A 216 -3.15 10.99 -11.72
C LYS A 216 -3.67 10.77 -13.12
N PHE A 217 -4.63 11.59 -13.54
CA PHE A 217 -5.35 11.46 -14.79
C PHE A 217 -4.41 11.39 -16.00
N TRP A 218 -3.51 12.37 -16.17
CA TRP A 218 -2.67 12.42 -17.37
C TRP A 218 -1.68 11.27 -17.48
N ILE A 219 -1.24 10.75 -16.33
CA ILE A 219 -0.35 9.58 -16.29
C ILE A 219 -1.13 8.36 -16.72
N ALA A 220 -2.29 8.09 -16.09
CA ALA A 220 -3.12 6.96 -16.46
C ALA A 220 -3.62 7.03 -17.90
N ALA A 221 -4.06 8.20 -18.36
CA ALA A 221 -4.53 8.42 -19.72
C ALA A 221 -3.43 8.22 -20.76
N LYS A 222 -2.16 8.55 -20.44
CA LYS A 222 -1.03 8.24 -21.30
C LYS A 222 -0.75 6.73 -21.31
N ASP A 223 -0.62 6.13 -20.13
CA ASP A 223 -0.22 4.72 -19.97
C ASP A 223 -1.27 3.75 -20.54
N SER A 224 -2.56 4.12 -20.51
CA SER A 224 -3.68 3.34 -21.07
C SER A 224 -4.03 3.70 -22.52
N GLY A 225 -3.25 4.58 -23.17
CA GLY A 225 -3.44 4.93 -24.58
C GLY A 225 -4.55 5.94 -24.88
N TRP A 226 -5.29 6.42 -23.88
CA TRP A 226 -6.36 7.41 -24.04
C TRP A 226 -5.88 8.75 -24.60
N LYS A 227 -4.68 9.20 -24.22
CA LYS A 227 -4.12 10.47 -24.73
C LYS A 227 -3.92 10.41 -26.25
N GLU A 228 -3.21 9.39 -26.74
CA GLU A 228 -2.96 9.20 -28.17
C GLU A 228 -4.26 8.96 -28.93
N TRP A 229 -5.17 8.16 -28.37
CA TRP A 229 -6.48 7.90 -28.95
C TRP A 229 -7.30 9.19 -29.12
N ALA A 230 -7.34 10.05 -28.09
CA ALA A 230 -8.12 11.29 -28.14
C ALA A 230 -7.58 12.28 -29.18
N GLU A 231 -6.25 12.41 -29.26
CA GLU A 231 -5.57 13.20 -30.30
C GLU A 231 -5.92 12.68 -31.70
N LYS A 232 -5.82 11.37 -31.92
CA LYS A 232 -6.16 10.73 -33.21
C LYS A 232 -7.65 10.86 -33.57
N LYS A 233 -8.55 10.74 -32.59
CA LYS A 233 -10.00 10.86 -32.77
C LYS A 233 -10.46 12.33 -32.90
N GLY A 234 -9.57 13.28 -32.60
CA GLY A 234 -9.86 14.72 -32.59
C GLY A 234 -10.93 15.10 -31.56
N VAL A 235 -10.94 14.45 -30.39
CA VAL A 235 -11.91 14.72 -29.31
C VAL A 235 -11.20 15.33 -28.11
N LYS A 236 -11.87 16.25 -27.42
CA LYS A 236 -11.29 16.91 -26.25
C LYS A 236 -11.22 15.92 -25.08
N LEU A 237 -10.02 15.70 -24.55
CA LEU A 237 -9.77 14.92 -23.34
C LEU A 237 -9.48 15.88 -22.17
N VAL A 238 -10.28 15.82 -21.10
CA VAL A 238 -10.27 16.80 -20.01
C VAL A 238 -10.03 16.12 -18.67
N ASN A 239 -9.03 16.62 -17.93
CA ASN A 239 -8.90 16.37 -16.49
C ASN A 239 -9.79 17.36 -15.72
N LEU A 240 -10.89 16.90 -15.13
CA LEU A 240 -11.81 17.74 -14.37
C LEU A 240 -11.12 18.43 -13.18
N SER A 241 -10.06 17.83 -12.61
CA SER A 241 -9.25 18.42 -11.53
C SER A 241 -8.42 19.62 -11.98
N GLU A 242 -8.26 19.86 -13.28
CA GLU A 242 -7.49 20.98 -13.85
C GLU A 242 -8.35 22.06 -14.50
N THR A 243 -9.68 21.89 -14.47
CA THR A 243 -10.65 22.85 -15.02
C THR A 243 -10.90 24.03 -14.08
N LYS A 244 -11.76 24.98 -14.49
CA LYS A 244 -12.29 26.00 -13.57
C LYS A 244 -13.12 25.29 -12.50
N ILE A 245 -12.70 25.39 -11.24
CA ILE A 245 -13.38 24.80 -10.10
C ILE A 245 -14.30 25.84 -9.48
N VAL A 246 -15.55 25.48 -9.25
CA VAL A 246 -16.57 26.31 -8.60
C VAL A 246 -17.16 25.56 -7.41
N ARG A 247 -18.01 26.23 -6.63
CA ARG A 247 -18.75 25.59 -5.53
C ARG A 247 -20.18 25.32 -5.98
N LEU A 248 -20.71 24.17 -5.61
CA LEU A 248 -22.11 23.80 -5.78
C LEU A 248 -22.73 23.56 -4.42
N ASP A 249 -23.87 24.20 -4.18
CA ASP A 249 -24.75 23.90 -3.05
C ASP A 249 -25.66 22.72 -3.40
N PHE A 250 -25.50 21.62 -2.67
CA PHE A 250 -26.28 20.39 -2.83
C PHE A 250 -27.63 20.45 -2.09
N GLY A 251 -27.93 21.56 -1.41
CA GLY A 251 -29.20 21.81 -0.75
C GLY A 251 -29.17 21.54 0.76
N GLU A 252 -30.23 21.98 1.42
CA GLU A 252 -30.39 21.83 2.87
C GLU A 252 -30.51 20.35 3.26
N GLY A 253 -29.78 19.95 4.30
CA GLY A 253 -29.75 18.56 4.78
C GLY A 253 -28.79 17.64 4.02
N SER A 254 -28.09 18.13 3.00
CA SER A 254 -27.09 17.37 2.25
C SER A 254 -25.84 17.04 3.09
N ALA A 255 -25.31 15.82 2.94
CA ALA A 255 -24.02 15.42 3.49
C ALA A 255 -22.85 16.18 2.86
N LEU A 256 -22.96 16.52 1.57
CA LEU A 256 -21.99 17.36 0.87
C LEU A 256 -22.07 18.83 1.28
N GLY A 257 -23.28 19.36 1.50
CA GLY A 257 -23.51 20.79 1.76
C GLY A 257 -23.06 21.62 0.56
N VAL A 258 -22.04 22.48 0.75
CA VAL A 258 -21.41 23.22 -0.35
C VAL A 258 -20.05 22.59 -0.68
N GLU A 259 -19.90 21.99 -1.86
CA GLU A 259 -18.70 21.26 -2.26
C GLU A 259 -18.14 21.75 -3.61
N ARG A 260 -16.85 21.47 -3.84
CA ARG A 260 -16.11 21.84 -5.05
C ARG A 260 -16.44 20.90 -6.20
N VAL A 261 -16.81 21.47 -7.34
CA VAL A 261 -17.11 20.74 -8.59
C VAL A 261 -16.43 21.41 -9.79
N SER A 262 -16.24 20.64 -10.87
CA SER A 262 -15.79 21.22 -12.13
C SER A 262 -16.93 22.02 -12.76
N LYS A 263 -16.64 23.23 -13.24
CA LYS A 263 -17.62 24.03 -14.00
C LYS A 263 -18.06 23.33 -15.29
N GLU A 264 -17.25 22.42 -15.83
CA GLU A 264 -17.60 21.59 -16.98
C GLU A 264 -18.85 20.72 -16.75
N LEU A 265 -19.10 20.30 -15.50
CA LEU A 265 -20.30 19.51 -15.14
C LEU A 265 -21.57 20.36 -15.12
N ILE A 266 -21.47 21.61 -14.63
CA ILE A 266 -22.59 22.54 -14.56
C ILE A 266 -23.00 23.00 -15.96
N ASP A 267 -22.01 23.29 -16.80
CA ASP A 267 -22.21 23.83 -18.15
C ASP A 267 -22.54 22.75 -19.20
N ALA A 268 -22.50 21.46 -18.85
CA ALA A 268 -22.84 20.37 -19.76
C ALA A 268 -24.37 20.27 -19.94
N ASP A 269 -24.83 20.27 -21.19
CA ASP A 269 -26.25 20.12 -21.53
C ASP A 269 -26.69 18.64 -21.46
N VAL A 270 -25.74 17.72 -21.67
CA VAL A 270 -25.92 16.27 -21.58
C VAL A 270 -24.71 15.66 -20.86
N ILE A 271 -24.96 14.72 -19.95
CA ILE A 271 -23.93 13.89 -19.34
C ILE A 271 -24.15 12.43 -19.77
N ILE A 272 -23.12 11.82 -20.34
CA ILE A 272 -23.10 10.37 -20.66
C ILE A 272 -22.06 9.70 -19.78
N SER A 273 -22.45 8.71 -18.98
CA SER A 273 -21.52 7.93 -18.14
C SER A 273 -21.16 6.62 -18.83
N ILE A 274 -19.86 6.35 -19.02
CA ILE A 274 -19.36 5.10 -19.63
C ILE A 274 -18.40 4.40 -18.66
N PRO A 275 -18.91 3.77 -17.59
CA PRO A 275 -18.10 3.04 -16.64
C PRO A 275 -17.65 1.68 -17.17
N THR A 276 -16.57 1.13 -16.63
CA THR A 276 -16.26 -0.30 -16.78
C THR A 276 -17.08 -1.14 -15.80
N MET A 277 -17.55 -2.30 -16.27
CA MET A 277 -18.22 -3.30 -15.45
C MET A 277 -17.21 -4.00 -14.53
N LYS A 278 -17.13 -3.58 -13.27
CA LYS A 278 -16.18 -4.17 -12.31
C LYS A 278 -16.66 -4.20 -10.86
N THR A 279 -16.21 -5.22 -10.13
CA THR A 279 -16.38 -5.34 -8.67
C THR A 279 -15.57 -4.27 -7.94
N HIS A 280 -15.94 -4.00 -6.68
CA HIS A 280 -15.25 -3.02 -5.85
C HIS A 280 -15.28 -3.43 -4.38
N LEU A 281 -14.13 -3.42 -3.71
CA LEU A 281 -13.99 -3.87 -2.32
C LEU A 281 -14.90 -3.12 -1.33
N LEU A 282 -14.97 -1.79 -1.40
CA LEU A 282 -15.74 -0.98 -0.43
C LEU A 282 -17.24 -0.86 -0.76
N THR A 283 -17.58 -0.55 -2.02
CA THR A 283 -18.95 -0.26 -2.45
C THR A 283 -19.65 -1.45 -3.11
N GLY A 284 -19.02 -2.63 -3.12
CA GLY A 284 -19.48 -3.83 -3.83
C GLY A 284 -19.18 -3.79 -5.34
N VAL A 285 -19.57 -2.71 -6.01
CA VAL A 285 -19.45 -2.52 -7.47
C VAL A 285 -18.97 -1.11 -7.86
N THR A 286 -18.47 -0.94 -9.09
CA THR A 286 -18.12 0.38 -9.66
C THR A 286 -19.25 0.97 -10.49
N LEU A 287 -19.48 0.48 -11.70
CA LEU A 287 -20.66 0.84 -12.53
C LEU A 287 -20.92 2.35 -12.65
N GLY A 288 -22.15 2.74 -13.02
CA GLY A 288 -22.53 4.08 -13.45
C GLY A 288 -22.55 5.11 -12.33
N MET A 289 -23.21 4.79 -11.22
CA MET A 289 -23.35 5.71 -10.10
C MET A 289 -22.00 6.08 -9.48
N LYS A 290 -21.14 5.09 -9.20
CA LYS A 290 -19.80 5.37 -8.64
C LYS A 290 -18.87 6.03 -9.66
N ASN A 291 -19.08 5.85 -10.96
CA ASN A 291 -18.31 6.56 -11.96
C ASN A 291 -18.53 8.09 -11.89
N MET A 292 -19.73 8.53 -11.49
CA MET A 292 -20.03 9.94 -11.24
C MET A 292 -19.34 10.48 -9.98
N TYR A 293 -19.13 9.67 -8.95
CA TYR A 293 -18.23 10.03 -7.83
C TYR A 293 -16.80 10.32 -8.32
N GLY A 294 -16.39 9.69 -9.42
CA GLY A 294 -15.14 9.99 -10.10
C GLY A 294 -15.01 11.43 -10.61
N THR A 295 -16.09 12.20 -10.73
CA THR A 295 -16.07 13.56 -11.29
C THR A 295 -15.57 14.64 -10.33
N PHE A 296 -15.54 14.37 -9.01
CA PHE A 296 -15.02 15.34 -8.04
C PHE A 296 -13.57 15.73 -8.40
N PRO A 297 -13.25 17.04 -8.41
CA PRO A 297 -11.92 17.53 -8.77
C PRO A 297 -10.89 17.30 -7.65
N GLU A 298 -11.34 16.91 -6.45
CA GLU A 298 -10.49 16.65 -5.32
C GLU A 298 -9.59 15.43 -5.55
N VAL A 299 -8.30 15.57 -5.25
CA VAL A 299 -7.36 14.44 -5.33
C VAL A 299 -7.62 13.50 -4.17
N ASP A 300 -7.72 14.05 -2.96
CA ASP A 300 -8.05 13.28 -1.76
C ASP A 300 -9.56 13.13 -1.61
N LYS A 301 -10.08 12.16 -2.36
CA LYS A 301 -11.49 11.76 -2.26
C LYS A 301 -11.74 10.91 -1.00
N ALA A 302 -10.70 10.49 -0.27
CA ALA A 302 -10.87 9.68 0.93
C ALA A 302 -11.60 10.46 2.03
N LYS A 303 -11.50 11.80 2.02
CA LYS A 303 -12.29 12.69 2.89
C LYS A 303 -13.80 12.43 2.85
N TYR A 304 -14.33 11.91 1.73
CA TYR A 304 -15.75 11.61 1.59
C TYR A 304 -16.19 10.34 2.32
N HIS A 305 -15.26 9.47 2.74
CA HIS A 305 -15.61 8.29 3.54
C HIS A 305 -16.21 8.68 4.89
N HIS A 306 -15.75 9.77 5.51
CA HIS A 306 -16.32 10.29 6.77
C HIS A 306 -17.75 10.82 6.63
N LYS A 307 -18.21 11.08 5.40
CA LYS A 307 -19.56 11.56 5.11
C LYS A 307 -20.53 10.44 4.71
N GLY A 308 -20.07 9.19 4.70
CA GLY A 308 -20.78 8.06 4.09
C GLY A 308 -20.60 8.09 2.57
N ILE A 309 -19.70 7.26 2.04
CA ILE A 309 -19.38 7.28 0.60
C ILE A 309 -20.62 7.00 -0.26
N GLU A 310 -21.52 6.15 0.22
CA GLU A 310 -22.75 5.79 -0.48
C GLU A 310 -23.76 6.95 -0.53
N GLU A 311 -23.79 7.80 0.50
CA GLU A 311 -24.57 9.05 0.49
C GLU A 311 -24.02 10.01 -0.56
N VAL A 312 -22.71 10.20 -0.56
CA VAL A 312 -22.03 11.08 -1.51
C VAL A 312 -22.23 10.59 -2.95
N ILE A 313 -22.21 9.28 -3.19
CA ILE A 313 -22.52 8.68 -4.50
C ILE A 313 -23.97 8.99 -4.91
N TYR A 314 -24.93 8.88 -4.00
CA TYR A 314 -26.32 9.22 -4.28
C TYR A 314 -26.48 10.72 -4.61
N GLU A 315 -25.91 11.61 -3.79
CA GLU A 315 -26.06 13.06 -3.96
C GLU A 315 -25.42 13.57 -5.26
N ILE A 316 -24.25 13.06 -5.64
CA ILE A 316 -23.61 13.46 -6.91
C ILE A 316 -24.43 13.03 -8.13
N ASN A 317 -25.06 11.85 -8.09
CA ASN A 317 -25.94 11.40 -9.18
C ASN A 317 -27.28 12.14 -9.18
N SER A 318 -27.74 12.63 -8.02
CA SER A 318 -28.92 13.48 -7.93
C SER A 318 -28.66 14.88 -8.48
N ALA A 319 -27.45 15.42 -8.28
CA ALA A 319 -27.03 16.72 -8.81
C ALA A 319 -26.70 16.66 -10.31
N PHE A 320 -25.93 15.66 -10.75
CA PHE A 320 -25.43 15.50 -12.11
C PHE A 320 -25.88 14.16 -12.70
N ARG A 321 -27.19 13.97 -12.82
CA ARG A 321 -27.78 12.73 -13.33
C ARG A 321 -27.32 12.47 -14.77
N PRO A 322 -26.67 11.34 -15.07
CA PRO A 322 -26.38 10.96 -16.45
C PRO A 322 -27.67 10.82 -17.24
N THR A 323 -27.75 11.48 -18.41
CA THR A 323 -28.86 11.31 -19.36
C THR A 323 -28.79 9.96 -20.07
N LEU A 324 -27.60 9.38 -20.15
CA LEU A 324 -27.37 8.04 -20.69
C LEU A 324 -26.21 7.40 -19.91
N THR A 325 -26.41 6.17 -19.45
CA THR A 325 -25.37 5.33 -18.87
C THR A 325 -25.09 4.17 -19.82
N VAL A 326 -23.84 3.97 -20.21
CA VAL A 326 -23.37 2.87 -21.08
C VAL A 326 -22.29 2.08 -20.34
N ILE A 327 -22.68 1.00 -19.66
CA ILE A 327 -21.74 0.17 -18.90
C ILE A 327 -20.97 -0.72 -19.87
N ASP A 328 -19.65 -0.56 -19.88
CA ASP A 328 -18.69 -1.32 -20.67
C ASP A 328 -18.31 -2.62 -19.94
N GLY A 329 -18.96 -3.71 -20.30
CA GLY A 329 -18.59 -5.08 -19.93
C GLY A 329 -18.00 -5.85 -21.12
N THR A 330 -17.40 -5.17 -22.10
CA THR A 330 -16.70 -5.87 -23.20
C THR A 330 -15.56 -6.72 -22.63
N VAL A 331 -14.73 -6.09 -21.81
CA VAL A 331 -13.91 -6.75 -20.81
C VAL A 331 -14.18 -6.07 -19.46
N GLY A 332 -14.72 -6.82 -18.51
CA GLY A 332 -14.94 -6.36 -17.14
C GLY A 332 -13.85 -6.80 -16.15
N GLY A 333 -14.04 -6.55 -14.87
CA GLY A 333 -13.09 -6.90 -13.81
C GLY A 333 -13.75 -7.48 -12.55
N GLU A 334 -13.34 -8.66 -12.11
CA GLU A 334 -13.84 -9.34 -10.90
C GLU A 334 -12.76 -9.49 -9.81
N ALA A 335 -13.11 -10.15 -8.68
CA ALA A 335 -12.27 -10.34 -7.50
C ALA A 335 -12.01 -9.03 -6.72
N ILE A 336 -10.76 -8.78 -6.30
CA ILE A 336 -10.39 -7.69 -5.38
C ILE A 336 -10.17 -6.38 -6.16
N GLY A 337 -11.24 -5.88 -6.78
CA GLY A 337 -11.24 -4.54 -7.38
C GLY A 337 -11.17 -3.43 -6.34
N PRO A 338 -10.64 -2.23 -6.69
CA PRO A 338 -10.35 -1.76 -8.05
C PRO A 338 -8.91 -2.00 -8.54
N LEU A 339 -7.94 -2.30 -7.66
CA LEU A 339 -6.52 -2.38 -8.00
C LEU A 339 -6.03 -3.80 -8.35
N SER A 340 -6.76 -4.84 -7.95
CA SER A 340 -6.40 -6.24 -8.17
C SER A 340 -7.55 -7.00 -8.83
N CYS A 341 -8.14 -6.40 -9.86
CA CYS A 341 -9.18 -7.05 -10.65
C CYS A 341 -8.59 -8.15 -11.53
N ARG A 342 -9.34 -9.24 -11.69
CA ARG A 342 -9.11 -10.23 -12.75
C ARG A 342 -9.99 -9.87 -13.96
N PRO A 343 -9.43 -9.73 -15.17
CA PRO A 343 -10.23 -9.46 -16.37
C PRO A 343 -11.25 -10.56 -16.66
N VAL A 344 -12.44 -10.17 -17.08
CA VAL A 344 -13.51 -11.06 -17.56
C VAL A 344 -13.92 -10.61 -18.96
N ASP A 345 -13.65 -11.41 -19.99
CA ASP A 345 -14.10 -11.14 -21.37
C ASP A 345 -15.61 -11.39 -21.49
N PHE A 346 -16.40 -10.44 -20.98
CA PHE A 346 -17.83 -10.60 -20.79
C PHE A 346 -18.66 -10.17 -22.01
N GLN A 347 -18.04 -9.48 -22.98
CA GLN A 347 -18.58 -9.15 -24.30
C GLN A 347 -19.95 -8.46 -24.27
N THR A 348 -20.29 -7.77 -23.19
CA THR A 348 -21.65 -7.24 -22.94
C THR A 348 -21.60 -5.73 -22.72
N VAL A 349 -22.54 -5.00 -23.33
CA VAL A 349 -22.77 -3.57 -23.10
C VAL A 349 -24.19 -3.41 -22.57
N ILE A 350 -24.34 -2.60 -21.53
CA ILE A 350 -25.64 -2.24 -20.95
C ILE A 350 -25.84 -0.76 -21.18
N ALA A 351 -26.99 -0.35 -21.70
CA ALA A 351 -27.33 1.05 -21.89
C ALA A 351 -28.68 1.37 -21.25
N SER A 352 -28.81 2.52 -20.63
CA SER A 352 -30.08 2.99 -20.05
C SER A 352 -30.11 4.51 -19.90
N GLY A 353 -31.30 5.10 -20.03
CA GLY A 353 -31.55 6.48 -19.60
C GLY A 353 -31.63 6.64 -18.08
N ASP A 354 -31.74 5.52 -17.36
CA ASP A 354 -31.73 5.45 -15.91
C ASP A 354 -30.47 4.74 -15.40
N VAL A 355 -29.62 5.49 -14.69
CA VAL A 355 -28.37 4.98 -14.10
C VAL A 355 -28.62 3.89 -13.06
N VAL A 356 -29.72 3.98 -12.29
CA VAL A 356 -30.07 2.99 -11.26
C VAL A 356 -30.47 1.68 -11.91
N ALA A 357 -31.28 1.75 -12.97
CA ALA A 357 -31.66 0.56 -13.75
C ALA A 357 -30.45 -0.09 -14.44
N ALA A 358 -29.55 0.71 -15.05
CA ALA A 358 -28.33 0.19 -15.65
C ALA A 358 -27.46 -0.55 -14.61
N ASP A 359 -27.24 0.06 -13.44
CA ASP A 359 -26.42 -0.52 -12.39
C ASP A 359 -27.08 -1.76 -11.79
N SER A 360 -28.42 -1.77 -11.63
CA SER A 360 -29.19 -2.94 -11.18
C SER A 360 -29.07 -4.13 -12.14
N ILE A 361 -29.17 -3.90 -13.45
CA ILE A 361 -29.01 -4.95 -14.46
C ILE A 361 -27.58 -5.48 -14.47
N ALA A 362 -26.58 -4.58 -14.38
CA ALA A 362 -25.19 -4.99 -14.28
C ALA A 362 -24.91 -5.82 -13.02
N CYS A 363 -25.50 -5.45 -11.87
CA CYS A 363 -25.41 -6.24 -10.65
C CYS A 363 -25.93 -7.66 -10.88
N GLN A 364 -27.12 -7.82 -11.47
CA GLN A 364 -27.70 -9.14 -11.77
C GLN A 364 -26.81 -9.97 -12.70
N LEU A 365 -26.26 -9.36 -13.76
CA LEU A 365 -25.32 -10.01 -14.67
C LEU A 365 -24.00 -10.43 -14.00
N MET A 366 -23.57 -9.71 -12.97
CA MET A 366 -22.42 -10.06 -12.13
C MET A 366 -22.77 -11.06 -11.01
N GLY A 367 -24.06 -11.27 -10.75
CA GLY A 367 -24.58 -12.15 -9.70
C GLY A 367 -24.99 -11.44 -8.41
N TYR A 368 -24.80 -10.14 -8.31
CA TYR A 368 -25.16 -9.34 -7.14
C TYR A 368 -26.68 -9.13 -7.06
N ASP A 369 -27.21 -9.05 -5.84
CA ASP A 369 -28.54 -8.49 -5.61
C ASP A 369 -28.41 -6.96 -5.61
N PRO A 370 -29.08 -6.23 -6.53
CA PRO A 370 -29.02 -4.77 -6.58
C PRO A 370 -29.29 -4.09 -5.22
N HIS A 371 -30.18 -4.67 -4.39
CA HIS A 371 -30.55 -4.11 -3.09
C HIS A 371 -29.49 -4.33 -2.01
N GLU A 372 -28.51 -5.22 -2.24
CA GLU A 372 -27.33 -5.39 -1.38
C GLU A 372 -26.34 -4.22 -1.53
N ILE A 373 -26.43 -3.49 -2.66
CA ILE A 373 -25.59 -2.34 -2.95
C ILE A 373 -26.24 -1.07 -2.40
N THR A 374 -25.74 -0.61 -1.26
CA THR A 374 -26.36 0.48 -0.46
C THR A 374 -26.68 1.75 -1.26
N HIS A 375 -25.80 2.20 -2.17
CA HIS A 375 -26.05 3.42 -2.96
C HIS A 375 -27.09 3.23 -4.06
N ILE A 376 -27.24 2.01 -4.61
CA ILE A 376 -28.28 1.68 -5.59
C ILE A 376 -29.65 1.66 -4.90
N ARG A 377 -29.76 0.90 -3.79
CA ARG A 377 -30.98 0.87 -2.96
C ARG A 377 -31.39 2.27 -2.51
N LYS A 378 -30.44 3.07 -2.00
CA LYS A 378 -30.72 4.44 -1.55
C LYS A 378 -31.25 5.32 -2.68
N ALA A 379 -30.68 5.20 -3.89
CA ALA A 379 -31.14 5.96 -5.04
C ALA A 379 -32.58 5.60 -5.43
N GLU A 380 -32.93 4.31 -5.38
CA GLU A 380 -34.30 3.84 -5.57
C GLU A 380 -35.25 4.36 -4.46
N ASP A 381 -34.89 4.22 -3.19
CA ASP A 381 -35.68 4.67 -2.04
C ASP A 381 -36.06 6.16 -2.13
N HIS A 382 -35.20 6.97 -2.76
CA HIS A 382 -35.40 8.41 -2.97
C HIS A 382 -35.94 8.77 -4.36
N GLY A 383 -36.32 7.78 -5.17
CA GLY A 383 -36.97 7.98 -6.47
C GLY A 383 -36.03 8.50 -7.58
N LEU A 384 -34.71 8.32 -7.45
CA LEU A 384 -33.76 8.71 -8.50
C LEU A 384 -33.88 7.79 -9.72
N GLY A 385 -34.20 6.52 -9.53
CA GLY A 385 -34.38 5.54 -10.61
C GLY A 385 -34.92 4.21 -10.09
N ASP A 386 -35.01 3.21 -10.97
CA ASP A 386 -35.61 1.91 -10.66
C ASP A 386 -34.56 0.80 -10.50
N ALA A 387 -34.49 0.19 -9.31
CA ALA A 387 -33.66 -0.99 -9.06
C ALA A 387 -34.47 -2.31 -9.05
N THR A 388 -35.81 -2.25 -9.15
CA THR A 388 -36.70 -3.42 -9.12
C THR A 388 -36.66 -4.26 -10.39
N THR A 389 -36.25 -3.66 -11.51
CA THR A 389 -36.17 -4.30 -12.83
C THR A 389 -35.39 -5.62 -12.75
N LYS A 390 -36.03 -6.74 -13.11
CA LYS A 390 -35.42 -8.07 -13.19
C LYS A 390 -35.00 -8.38 -14.63
N TYR A 391 -33.75 -8.79 -14.81
CA TYR A 391 -33.24 -9.23 -16.10
C TYR A 391 -33.16 -10.76 -16.16
N ASP A 392 -33.83 -11.36 -17.14
CA ASP A 392 -33.71 -12.79 -17.42
C ASP A 392 -32.44 -13.07 -18.22
N LEU A 393 -31.49 -13.75 -17.59
CA LEU A 393 -30.19 -14.12 -18.18
C LEU A 393 -30.34 -14.98 -19.44
N SER A 394 -31.47 -15.68 -19.61
CA SER A 394 -31.73 -16.48 -20.81
C SER A 394 -31.97 -15.64 -22.08
N ASN A 395 -32.21 -14.33 -21.92
CA ASN A 395 -32.30 -13.38 -23.04
C ASN A 395 -30.94 -13.03 -23.65
N LEU A 396 -29.83 -13.47 -23.04
CA LEU A 396 -28.51 -13.31 -23.64
C LEU A 396 -28.40 -14.21 -24.89
N PRO A 397 -27.87 -13.71 -26.01
CA PRO A 397 -27.80 -14.46 -27.27
C PRO A 397 -26.97 -15.73 -27.17
N TYR A 398 -26.02 -15.77 -26.23
CA TYR A 398 -25.20 -16.93 -25.93
C TYR A 398 -24.65 -16.86 -24.49
N PRO A 399 -24.41 -18.02 -23.84
CA PRO A 399 -23.82 -18.07 -22.52
C PRO A 399 -22.33 -17.71 -22.54
N HIS A 400 -21.83 -17.15 -21.45
CA HIS A 400 -20.41 -16.86 -21.28
C HIS A 400 -19.60 -18.17 -21.15
N VAL A 401 -18.49 -18.27 -21.90
CA VAL A 401 -17.65 -19.49 -22.01
C VAL A 401 -17.19 -20.03 -20.65
N GLY A 402 -16.87 -19.15 -19.71
CA GLY A 402 -16.44 -19.50 -18.34
C GLY A 402 -17.57 -19.57 -17.30
N GLY A 403 -18.85 -19.56 -17.69
CA GLY A 403 -19.97 -19.63 -16.75
C GLY A 403 -20.06 -18.43 -15.79
N LYS A 404 -19.80 -17.22 -16.30
CA LYS A 404 -19.77 -15.98 -15.51
C LYS A 404 -21.07 -15.19 -15.55
N ASP A 405 -22.09 -15.69 -16.23
CA ASP A 405 -23.42 -15.07 -16.22
C ASP A 405 -24.04 -15.23 -14.83
N GLY A 406 -24.16 -14.13 -14.07
CA GLY A 406 -24.66 -14.15 -12.70
C GLY A 406 -23.69 -14.73 -11.66
N ASN A 407 -22.40 -14.90 -11.99
CA ASN A 407 -21.47 -15.66 -11.15
C ASN A 407 -20.03 -15.10 -11.15
N TRP A 408 -19.89 -13.79 -10.92
CA TRP A 408 -18.57 -13.16 -10.78
C TRP A 408 -17.98 -13.41 -9.40
N ASP A 409 -16.66 -13.48 -9.33
CA ASP A 409 -15.94 -13.63 -8.06
C ASP A 409 -16.04 -12.30 -7.28
N ARG A 410 -16.68 -12.35 -6.11
CA ARG A 410 -16.88 -11.19 -5.25
C ARG A 410 -15.73 -11.01 -4.26
N PRO A 411 -15.40 -9.77 -3.84
CA PRO A 411 -14.55 -9.54 -2.67
C PRO A 411 -15.16 -10.18 -1.42
N ASP A 412 -14.32 -10.74 -0.55
CA ASP A 412 -14.78 -11.27 0.76
C ASP A 412 -15.29 -10.10 1.64
N PRO A 413 -16.53 -10.15 2.16
CA PRO A 413 -17.10 -9.10 3.00
C PRO A 413 -16.23 -8.72 4.20
N ASN A 414 -15.51 -9.67 4.79
CA ASN A 414 -14.68 -9.41 5.97
C ASN A 414 -13.47 -8.52 5.65
N VAL A 415 -13.05 -8.44 4.38
CA VAL A 415 -11.93 -7.58 3.96
C VAL A 415 -12.38 -6.11 3.94
N LYS A 416 -13.66 -5.84 3.64
CA LYS A 416 -14.23 -4.49 3.71
C LYS A 416 -14.22 -3.97 5.15
N ASP A 417 -14.76 -4.76 6.09
CA ASP A 417 -14.88 -4.38 7.50
C ASP A 417 -13.52 -4.05 8.13
N PHE A 418 -12.48 -4.80 7.75
CA PHE A 418 -11.12 -4.52 8.19
C PHE A 418 -10.55 -3.24 7.61
N TYR A 419 -10.75 -2.99 6.31
CA TYR A 419 -10.28 -1.76 5.66
C TYR A 419 -10.94 -0.55 6.30
N GLU A 420 -12.25 -0.61 6.57
CA GLU A 420 -12.98 0.45 7.27
C GLU A 420 -12.44 0.66 8.69
N TRP A 421 -12.26 -0.41 9.47
CA TRP A 421 -11.66 -0.33 10.80
C TRP A 421 -10.23 0.25 10.78
N GLY A 422 -9.39 -0.19 9.85
CA GLY A 422 -8.00 0.23 9.73
C GLY A 422 -7.88 1.70 9.31
N ILE A 423 -8.71 2.13 8.36
CA ILE A 423 -8.80 3.53 7.94
C ILE A 423 -9.31 4.38 9.11
N GLU A 424 -10.38 3.98 9.79
CA GLU A 424 -10.89 4.73 10.96
C GLU A 424 -9.87 4.82 12.09
N PHE A 425 -9.12 3.75 12.35
CA PHE A 425 -8.09 3.73 13.38
C PHE A 425 -6.93 4.68 13.04
N LEU A 426 -6.44 4.63 11.80
CA LEU A 426 -5.33 5.48 11.35
C LEU A 426 -5.72 6.96 11.27
N LEU A 427 -6.95 7.25 10.84
CA LEU A 427 -7.47 8.62 10.71
C LEU A 427 -7.84 9.27 12.05
N LYS A 428 -7.94 8.50 13.15
CA LYS A 428 -8.08 9.03 14.51
C LYS A 428 -6.79 9.66 15.06
N ILE A 429 -5.65 9.48 14.39
CA ILE A 429 -4.35 10.02 14.81
C ILE A 429 -4.12 11.38 14.13
N PRO A 430 -4.04 12.51 14.88
CA PRO A 430 -3.87 13.83 14.29
C PRO A 430 -2.59 13.93 13.43
N GLY A 431 -2.71 14.43 12.20
CA GLY A 431 -1.58 14.65 11.27
C GLY A 431 -1.14 13.42 10.46
N TRP A 432 -1.71 12.23 10.71
CA TRP A 432 -1.37 11.00 9.98
C TRP A 432 -2.08 10.84 8.64
N GLU A 433 -3.11 11.64 8.36
CA GLU A 433 -3.78 11.69 7.04
C GLU A 433 -2.77 11.95 5.89
N THR A 434 -1.80 12.85 6.12
CA THR A 434 -0.78 13.20 5.12
C THR A 434 0.29 12.11 5.00
N LEU A 435 0.68 11.48 6.10
CA LEU A 435 1.66 10.39 6.11
C LEU A 435 1.11 9.12 5.47
N PHE A 436 -0.17 8.79 5.70
CA PHE A 436 -0.85 7.67 5.06
C PHE A 436 -0.99 7.91 3.56
N ASN A 437 -1.42 9.10 3.15
CA ASN A 437 -1.53 9.47 1.74
C ASN A 437 -0.17 9.44 1.02
N VAL A 438 0.88 10.01 1.60
CA VAL A 438 2.24 9.99 1.02
C VAL A 438 2.86 8.59 1.05
N GLY A 439 2.69 7.86 2.15
CA GLY A 439 3.20 6.51 2.33
C GLY A 439 2.54 5.54 1.37
N ALA A 440 1.23 5.62 1.21
CA ALA A 440 0.52 4.75 0.30
C ALA A 440 0.74 5.17 -1.18
N ASP A 441 0.87 6.46 -1.51
CA ASP A 441 1.30 6.93 -2.84
C ASP A 441 2.68 6.35 -3.20
N PHE A 442 3.60 6.36 -2.25
CA PHE A 442 4.96 5.85 -2.42
C PHE A 442 5.03 4.31 -2.48
N PHE A 443 4.38 3.61 -1.54
CA PHE A 443 4.48 2.14 -1.41
C PHE A 443 3.54 1.37 -2.34
N LEU A 444 2.33 1.86 -2.60
CA LEU A 444 1.32 1.12 -3.38
C LEU A 444 1.37 1.44 -4.88
N TYR A 445 1.86 2.61 -5.29
CA TYR A 445 1.83 3.01 -6.70
C TYR A 445 3.22 3.34 -7.27
N ASP A 446 4.01 4.21 -6.62
CA ASP A 446 5.35 4.56 -7.12
C ASP A 446 6.34 3.38 -7.00
N LEU A 447 6.30 2.60 -5.90
CA LEU A 447 7.09 1.37 -5.77
C LEU A 447 6.59 0.28 -6.72
N ALA A 448 5.27 0.07 -6.80
CA ALA A 448 4.64 -1.00 -7.58
C ALA A 448 4.91 -0.93 -9.10
N ARG A 449 5.20 0.28 -9.60
CA ARG A 449 5.57 0.55 -11.00
C ARG A 449 7.03 0.26 -11.32
N LEU A 450 7.89 0.10 -10.32
CA LEU A 450 9.24 -0.37 -10.56
C LEU A 450 9.17 -1.83 -11.04
N PRO A 451 9.87 -2.20 -12.13
CA PRO A 451 9.78 -3.54 -12.72
C PRO A 451 10.02 -4.69 -11.73
N VAL A 452 10.83 -4.46 -10.69
CA VAL A 452 11.11 -5.42 -9.60
C VAL A 452 9.92 -5.61 -8.67
N PHE A 453 9.17 -4.54 -8.36
CA PHE A 453 8.08 -4.57 -7.40
C PHE A 453 6.71 -4.84 -8.04
N ARG A 454 6.59 -4.78 -9.38
CA ARG A 454 5.39 -5.19 -10.13
C ARG A 454 4.90 -6.60 -9.77
N TYR A 455 5.81 -7.49 -9.37
CA TYR A 455 5.50 -8.84 -8.91
C TYR A 455 5.38 -8.95 -7.38
N LEU A 456 6.00 -8.03 -6.63
CA LEU A 456 5.99 -8.01 -5.17
C LEU A 456 4.77 -7.30 -4.60
N THR A 457 4.22 -6.27 -5.25
CA THR A 457 3.09 -5.50 -4.72
C THR A 457 1.81 -6.32 -4.62
N PRO A 458 1.39 -7.12 -5.64
CA PRO A 458 0.28 -8.04 -5.48
C PRO A 458 0.56 -9.06 -4.38
N ALA A 459 1.78 -9.60 -4.30
CA ALA A 459 2.17 -10.54 -3.24
C ALA A 459 2.15 -9.88 -1.84
N PHE A 460 2.54 -8.61 -1.73
CA PHE A 460 2.56 -7.80 -0.51
C PHE A 460 1.17 -7.38 -0.06
N LEU A 461 0.31 -6.92 -0.97
CA LEU A 461 -1.10 -6.67 -0.67
C LEU A 461 -1.82 -7.96 -0.33
N GLN A 462 -1.49 -9.07 -1.00
CA GLN A 462 -1.98 -10.39 -0.66
C GLN A 462 -1.42 -10.86 0.68
N LEU A 463 -0.19 -10.51 1.09
CA LEU A 463 0.33 -10.79 2.44
C LEU A 463 -0.40 -10.01 3.50
N LEU A 464 -0.65 -8.73 3.24
CA LEU A 464 -1.36 -7.88 4.16
C LEU A 464 -2.78 -8.42 4.30
N SER A 465 -3.43 -8.77 3.18
CA SER A 465 -4.72 -9.44 3.13
C SER A 465 -4.71 -10.84 3.76
N ASP A 466 -3.71 -11.69 3.54
CA ASP A 466 -3.60 -13.04 4.09
C ASP A 466 -3.29 -12.96 5.59
N ALA A 467 -2.38 -12.07 6.00
CA ALA A 467 -2.10 -11.78 7.40
C ALA A 467 -3.39 -11.35 8.11
N VAL A 468 -4.20 -10.51 7.45
CA VAL A 468 -5.50 -10.00 7.92
C VAL A 468 -6.60 -11.08 7.90
N LEU A 469 -6.72 -11.88 6.84
CA LEU A 469 -7.66 -13.00 6.73
C LEU A 469 -7.35 -14.08 7.77
N LEU A 470 -6.06 -14.31 8.06
CA LEU A 470 -5.62 -15.14 9.18
C LEU A 470 -6.03 -14.55 10.55
N HIS A 471 -6.35 -13.26 10.65
CA HIS A 471 -6.90 -12.63 11.86
C HIS A 471 -8.44 -12.64 11.90
N LEU A 472 -9.11 -12.81 10.76
CA LEU A 472 -10.54 -12.46 10.63
C LEU A 472 -11.51 -13.63 10.43
N ALA A 473 -11.09 -14.89 10.35
CA ALA A 473 -12.07 -15.96 10.16
C ALA A 473 -11.77 -17.26 10.92
N LYS A 474 -12.46 -17.43 12.05
CA LYS A 474 -13.47 -18.49 12.26
C LYS A 474 -14.33 -18.14 13.48
N LYS A 475 -15.55 -18.66 13.58
CA LYS A 475 -16.28 -18.75 14.86
C LYS A 475 -15.39 -19.54 15.83
N GLU A 476 -14.60 -18.85 16.63
CA GLU A 476 -13.68 -19.46 17.59
C GLU A 476 -14.51 -20.17 18.67
N THR A 477 -14.19 -21.44 18.93
CA THR A 477 -14.70 -22.17 20.09
C THR A 477 -14.18 -21.51 21.38
N GLU A 478 -14.92 -21.61 22.48
CA GLU A 478 -14.48 -21.04 23.77
C GLU A 478 -13.13 -21.60 24.24
N GLU A 479 -12.82 -22.85 23.89
CA GLU A 479 -11.53 -23.48 24.16
C GLU A 479 -10.36 -22.82 23.40
N ALA A 480 -10.59 -22.42 22.14
CA ALA A 480 -9.61 -21.67 21.35
C ALA A 480 -9.39 -20.26 21.93
N LYS A 481 -10.45 -19.59 22.36
CA LYS A 481 -10.37 -18.27 23.02
C LYS A 481 -9.57 -18.34 24.33
N ASN A 482 -9.83 -19.36 25.16
CA ASN A 482 -9.11 -19.55 26.42
C ASN A 482 -7.62 -19.86 26.18
N SER A 483 -7.31 -20.72 25.22
CA SER A 483 -5.93 -21.03 24.82
C SER A 483 -5.19 -19.79 24.34
N ARG A 484 -5.85 -18.96 23.52
CA ARG A 484 -5.31 -17.69 23.03
C ARG A 484 -5.05 -16.68 24.16
N ARG A 485 -6.01 -16.53 25.09
CA ARG A 485 -5.83 -15.65 26.27
C ARG A 485 -4.66 -16.10 27.13
N PHE A 486 -4.53 -17.40 27.37
CA PHE A 486 -3.40 -17.97 28.10
C PHE A 486 -2.08 -17.68 27.39
N ASN A 487 -1.99 -17.94 26.08
CA ASN A 487 -0.77 -17.72 25.30
C ASN A 487 -0.33 -16.25 25.29
N ILE A 488 -1.26 -15.31 25.15
CA ILE A 488 -0.96 -13.87 25.23
C ILE A 488 -0.49 -13.50 26.63
N ALA A 489 -1.20 -13.96 27.68
CA ALA A 489 -0.81 -13.72 29.06
C ALA A 489 0.58 -14.28 29.37
N PHE A 490 0.92 -15.44 28.82
CA PHE A 490 2.25 -16.04 28.92
C PHE A 490 3.33 -15.14 28.30
N VAL A 491 3.13 -14.64 27.06
CA VAL A 491 4.11 -13.74 26.43
C VAL A 491 4.24 -12.41 27.20
N VAL A 492 3.13 -11.86 27.69
CA VAL A 492 3.15 -10.65 28.52
C VAL A 492 3.94 -10.88 29.81
N ALA A 493 3.77 -12.04 30.46
CA ALA A 493 4.54 -12.40 31.64
C ALA A 493 6.04 -12.54 31.32
N VAL A 494 6.40 -13.22 30.23
CA VAL A 494 7.80 -13.35 29.79
C VAL A 494 8.41 -11.98 29.49
N ALA A 495 7.69 -11.11 28.78
CA ALA A 495 8.13 -9.74 28.51
C ALA A 495 8.31 -8.92 29.78
N PHE A 496 7.37 -9.03 30.73
CA PHE A 496 7.48 -8.37 32.03
C PHE A 496 8.73 -8.82 32.79
N PHE A 497 9.00 -10.13 32.89
CA PHE A 497 10.20 -10.64 33.55
C PHE A 497 11.48 -10.27 32.81
N SER A 498 11.45 -10.24 31.48
CA SER A 498 12.56 -9.78 30.66
C SER A 498 12.91 -8.32 30.96
N LEU A 499 11.90 -7.44 30.99
CA LEU A 499 12.06 -6.02 31.31
C LEU A 499 12.43 -5.79 32.77
N LEU A 500 11.93 -6.60 33.69
CA LEU A 500 12.34 -6.58 35.10
C LEU A 500 13.81 -6.97 35.23
N GLY A 501 14.27 -8.00 34.51
CA GLY A 501 15.68 -8.38 34.45
C GLY A 501 16.56 -7.24 33.93
N PHE A 502 16.09 -6.59 32.87
CA PHE A 502 16.75 -5.43 32.27
C PHE A 502 16.82 -4.23 33.23
N TYR A 503 15.75 -3.98 34.00
CA TYR A 503 15.72 -2.97 35.05
C TYR A 503 16.71 -3.26 36.18
N LEU A 504 16.67 -4.49 36.71
CA LEU A 504 17.49 -4.92 37.84
C LEU A 504 18.99 -4.95 37.50
N ALA A 505 19.34 -5.13 36.23
CA ALA A 505 20.71 -5.06 35.74
C ALA A 505 21.28 -3.64 35.70
N GLY A 506 20.44 -2.60 35.84
CA GLY A 506 20.86 -1.20 35.77
C GLY A 506 21.01 -0.66 34.34
N ASP A 507 20.69 -1.47 33.32
CA ASP A 507 20.92 -1.16 31.90
C ASP A 507 19.89 -0.19 31.31
N MET A 508 18.80 0.09 32.03
CA MET A 508 17.71 0.95 31.57
C MET A 508 18.13 2.42 31.36
N GLY A 509 19.24 2.86 31.96
CA GLY A 509 19.83 4.18 31.73
C GLY A 509 20.70 4.29 30.47
N HIS A 510 21.03 3.16 29.85
CA HIS A 510 21.89 3.05 28.67
C HIS A 510 21.12 2.70 27.39
N SER A 511 19.81 2.51 27.45
CA SER A 511 19.02 2.14 26.28
C SER A 511 18.93 3.26 25.24
N THR A 512 18.92 2.86 23.98
CA THR A 512 18.63 3.78 22.87
C THR A 512 17.16 3.65 22.50
N LEU A 513 16.54 4.76 22.11
CA LEU A 513 15.14 4.77 21.65
C LEU A 513 14.91 3.75 20.51
N ILE A 514 15.90 3.54 19.65
CA ILE A 514 15.82 2.59 18.54
C ILE A 514 15.77 1.15 19.05
N PHE A 515 16.59 0.80 20.05
CA PHE A 515 16.54 -0.51 20.68
C PHE A 515 15.20 -0.75 21.37
N ASP A 516 14.72 0.22 22.16
CA ASP A 516 13.47 0.10 22.90
C ASP A 516 12.26 -0.12 21.96
N LEU A 517 12.19 0.66 20.87
CA LEU A 517 11.17 0.48 19.84
C LEU A 517 11.29 -0.87 19.12
N GLY A 518 12.52 -1.32 18.83
CA GLY A 518 12.77 -2.63 18.23
C GLY A 518 12.34 -3.79 19.13
N PHE A 519 12.64 -3.71 20.42
CA PHE A 519 12.26 -4.73 21.41
C PHE A 519 10.75 -4.73 21.68
N MET A 520 10.11 -3.55 21.74
CA MET A 520 8.65 -3.44 21.78
C MET A 520 7.99 -4.07 20.56
N LEU A 521 8.54 -3.86 19.37
CA LEU A 521 8.05 -4.50 18.14
C LEU A 521 8.17 -6.03 18.22
N ALA A 522 9.28 -6.55 18.77
CA ALA A 522 9.45 -7.98 19.01
C ALA A 522 8.41 -8.53 20.00
N ILE A 523 8.11 -7.82 21.09
CA ILE A 523 7.05 -8.21 22.04
C ILE A 523 5.69 -8.28 21.35
N LEU A 524 5.35 -7.28 20.53
CA LEU A 524 4.10 -7.25 19.77
C LEU A 524 4.03 -8.42 18.77
N MET A 525 5.09 -8.67 18.01
CA MET A 525 5.17 -9.80 17.09
C MET A 525 5.04 -11.13 17.82
N ALA A 526 5.70 -11.29 18.97
CA ALA A 526 5.61 -12.48 19.79
C ALA A 526 4.19 -12.70 20.33
N ALA A 527 3.51 -11.66 20.78
CA ALA A 527 2.13 -11.76 21.27
C ALA A 527 1.17 -12.20 20.16
N VAL A 528 1.33 -11.64 18.95
CA VAL A 528 0.56 -12.05 17.77
C VAL A 528 0.88 -13.51 17.40
N GLY A 529 2.16 -13.90 17.36
CA GLY A 529 2.57 -15.28 17.09
C GLY A 529 2.03 -16.29 18.09
N ALA A 530 2.18 -16.01 19.39
CA ALA A 530 1.67 -16.83 20.47
C ALA A 530 0.15 -16.98 20.43
N SER A 531 -0.59 -15.93 20.07
CA SER A 531 -2.06 -15.97 19.98
C SER A 531 -2.58 -17.03 18.98
N ARG A 532 -1.73 -17.47 18.04
CA ARG A 532 -2.06 -18.43 16.98
C ARG A 532 -1.44 -19.81 17.18
N MET A 533 -0.40 -19.90 18.00
CA MET A 533 0.23 -21.16 18.37
C MET A 533 -0.72 -22.04 19.19
N ALA A 534 -0.69 -23.35 18.94
CA ALA A 534 -1.19 -24.28 19.94
C ALA A 534 -0.39 -24.08 21.25
N THR A 535 -1.06 -24.02 22.41
CA THR A 535 -0.39 -23.77 23.70
C THR A 535 0.77 -24.75 23.96
N ARG A 536 0.61 -26.01 23.54
CA ARG A 536 1.70 -27.01 23.58
C ARG A 536 2.94 -26.62 22.76
N HIS A 537 2.76 -26.01 21.59
CA HIS A 537 3.86 -25.57 20.73
C HIS A 537 4.54 -24.34 21.32
N LEU A 538 3.76 -23.39 21.85
CA LEU A 538 4.29 -22.20 22.53
C LEU A 538 5.16 -22.59 23.73
N ILE A 539 4.66 -23.49 24.59
CA ILE A 539 5.41 -23.96 25.76
C ILE A 539 6.68 -24.72 25.33
N ALA A 540 6.57 -25.61 24.34
CA ALA A 540 7.73 -26.35 23.84
C ALA A 540 8.80 -25.43 23.23
N LEU A 541 8.38 -24.41 22.46
CA LEU A 541 9.26 -23.39 21.93
C LEU A 541 9.93 -22.61 23.05
N ALA A 542 9.17 -22.11 24.03
CA ALA A 542 9.71 -21.33 25.13
C ALA A 542 10.72 -22.12 25.99
N ILE A 543 10.43 -23.38 26.31
CA ILE A 543 11.35 -24.25 27.07
C ILE A 543 12.62 -24.50 26.26
N SER A 544 12.50 -24.83 24.98
CA SER A 544 13.65 -25.08 24.13
C SER A 544 14.49 -23.82 23.95
N SER A 545 13.86 -22.66 23.71
CA SER A 545 14.54 -21.37 23.60
C SER A 545 15.29 -21.01 24.88
N ALA A 546 14.68 -21.21 26.05
CA ALA A 546 15.34 -20.96 27.34
C ALA A 546 16.54 -21.89 27.57
N ALA A 547 16.42 -23.17 27.21
CA ALA A 547 17.53 -24.12 27.37
C ALA A 547 18.72 -23.75 26.47
N PHE A 548 18.48 -23.43 25.19
CA PHE A 548 19.54 -23.05 24.27
C PHE A 548 20.12 -21.68 24.58
N SER A 549 19.32 -20.70 25.03
CA SER A 549 19.85 -19.39 25.42
C SER A 549 20.88 -19.53 26.53
N LEU A 550 20.60 -20.34 27.56
CA LEU A 550 21.55 -20.56 28.65
C LEU A 550 22.86 -21.19 28.18
N ILE A 551 22.79 -22.17 27.28
CA ILE A 551 23.98 -22.85 26.76
C ILE A 551 24.78 -21.91 25.86
N VAL A 552 24.14 -21.29 24.86
CA VAL A 552 24.80 -20.42 23.87
C VAL A 552 25.46 -19.22 24.52
N GLU A 553 24.74 -18.55 25.41
CA GLU A 553 25.21 -17.33 26.06
C GLU A 553 26.34 -17.65 27.05
N SER A 554 26.18 -18.69 27.87
CA SER A 554 27.24 -19.07 28.82
C SER A 554 28.53 -19.49 28.13
N VAL A 555 28.44 -20.32 27.07
CA VAL A 555 29.61 -20.82 26.35
C VAL A 555 30.33 -19.70 25.59
N ASN A 556 29.59 -18.83 24.89
CA ASN A 556 30.19 -17.72 24.13
C ASN A 556 30.79 -16.66 25.05
N THR A 557 30.16 -16.36 26.20
CA THR A 557 30.73 -15.44 27.19
C THR A 557 31.94 -16.03 27.90
N MET A 558 31.92 -17.31 28.27
CA MET A 558 33.09 -17.98 28.87
C MET A 558 34.27 -18.05 27.90
N ALA A 559 34.02 -18.20 26.60
CA ALA A 559 35.04 -18.18 25.56
C ALA A 559 35.54 -16.75 25.22
N GLY A 560 34.92 -15.70 25.78
CA GLY A 560 35.26 -14.31 25.50
C GLY A 560 35.01 -13.92 24.04
N LEU A 561 34.01 -14.54 23.40
CA LEU A 561 33.54 -14.15 22.06
C LEU A 561 32.50 -13.02 22.14
N LEU A 562 31.76 -12.97 23.26
CA LEU A 562 30.74 -11.99 23.59
C LEU A 562 30.88 -11.57 25.06
N SER A 563 30.82 -10.27 25.36
CA SER A 563 30.79 -9.74 26.73
C SER A 563 29.63 -8.78 26.94
N TYR A 564 28.99 -8.85 28.10
CA TYR A 564 27.90 -7.93 28.47
C TYR A 564 28.44 -6.76 29.31
N ALA A 565 27.88 -5.57 29.14
CA ALA A 565 28.36 -4.34 29.78
C ALA A 565 27.96 -4.18 31.28
N GLY A 566 27.01 -5.00 31.77
CA GLY A 566 26.51 -5.01 33.16
C GLY A 566 26.87 -6.27 33.96
N THR A 567 26.32 -6.41 35.18
CA THR A 567 26.54 -7.56 36.10
C THR A 567 26.51 -8.91 35.38
N PRO A 568 27.22 -9.95 35.87
CA PRO A 568 27.26 -11.25 35.22
C PRO A 568 25.84 -11.84 35.11
N GLN A 569 25.28 -11.68 33.90
CA GLN A 569 24.00 -12.18 33.39
C GLN A 569 22.76 -11.55 34.06
N ALA A 570 22.14 -10.61 33.35
CA ALA A 570 20.72 -10.31 33.48
C ALA A 570 19.91 -11.53 32.98
N PHE A 571 19.98 -12.64 33.71
CA PHE A 571 19.46 -13.96 33.34
C PHE A 571 18.02 -13.88 32.83
N LEU A 572 17.18 -13.09 33.51
CA LEU A 572 15.79 -12.88 33.15
C LEU A 572 15.63 -12.15 31.81
N PHE A 573 16.48 -11.16 31.52
CA PHE A 573 16.46 -10.42 30.26
C PHE A 573 16.93 -11.28 29.09
N VAL A 574 18.04 -12.01 29.24
CA VAL A 574 18.60 -12.84 28.18
C VAL A 574 17.65 -13.98 27.82
N VAL A 575 17.17 -14.72 28.82
CA VAL A 575 16.23 -15.84 28.61
C VAL A 575 14.89 -15.33 28.09
N GLY A 576 14.34 -14.26 28.68
CA GLY A 576 13.07 -13.68 28.26
C GLY A 576 13.11 -13.11 26.84
N GLY A 577 14.19 -12.38 26.51
CA GLY A 577 14.46 -11.85 25.19
C GLY A 577 14.58 -12.93 24.13
N TRP A 578 15.31 -14.01 24.42
CA TRP A 578 15.41 -15.17 23.53
C TRP A 578 14.04 -15.81 23.25
N ILE A 579 13.20 -16.00 24.27
CA ILE A 579 11.85 -16.55 24.07
C ILE A 579 11.02 -15.63 23.17
N ILE A 580 11.02 -14.32 23.42
CA ILE A 580 10.25 -13.33 22.63
C ILE A 580 10.70 -13.32 21.16
N ILE A 581 12.02 -13.29 20.94
CA ILE A 581 12.60 -13.24 19.60
C ILE A 581 12.36 -14.56 18.86
N MET A 582 12.46 -15.70 19.53
CA MET A 582 12.17 -17.01 18.94
C MET A 582 10.69 -17.14 18.55
N ILE A 583 9.75 -16.72 19.39
CA ILE A 583 8.33 -16.70 19.00
C ILE A 583 8.11 -15.82 17.77
N SER A 584 8.77 -14.65 17.72
CA SER A 584 8.70 -13.73 16.58
C SER A 584 9.30 -14.33 15.29
N ILE A 585 10.46 -14.98 15.38
CA ILE A 585 11.12 -15.67 14.27
C ILE A 585 10.22 -16.75 13.69
N PHE A 586 9.65 -17.62 14.53
CA PHE A 586 8.78 -18.70 14.07
C PHE A 586 7.46 -18.18 13.48
N TYR A 587 6.91 -17.11 14.04
CA TYR A 587 5.74 -16.44 13.47
C TYR A 587 6.04 -15.87 12.08
N LEU A 588 7.14 -15.14 11.94
CA LEU A 588 7.56 -14.57 10.65
C LEU A 588 7.90 -15.65 9.62
N ALA A 589 8.52 -16.75 10.05
CA ALA A 589 8.80 -17.89 9.20
C ALA A 589 7.52 -18.54 8.65
N ASP A 590 6.46 -18.64 9.45
CA ASP A 590 5.16 -19.13 8.97
C ASP A 590 4.51 -18.20 7.93
N LEU A 591 4.62 -16.88 8.13
CA LEU A 591 4.17 -15.89 7.13
C LEU A 591 4.95 -16.02 5.82
N LEU A 592 6.29 -16.04 5.88
CA LEU A 592 7.16 -16.13 4.71
C LEU A 592 7.02 -17.48 4.00
N ARG A 593 6.78 -18.59 4.72
CA ARG A 593 6.54 -19.89 4.10
C ARG A 593 5.33 -19.86 3.18
N MET A 594 4.23 -19.23 3.59
CA MET A 594 3.01 -19.14 2.76
C MET A 594 3.29 -18.46 1.42
N TRP A 595 4.20 -17.48 1.40
CA TRP A 595 4.65 -16.85 0.17
C TRP A 595 5.42 -17.79 -0.72
N PHE A 596 6.43 -18.47 -0.19
CA PHE A 596 7.25 -19.39 -0.99
C PHE A 596 6.40 -20.52 -1.59
N LEU A 597 5.39 -21.01 -0.85
CA LEU A 597 4.44 -21.99 -1.35
C LEU A 597 3.55 -21.42 -2.47
N ARG A 598 2.97 -20.22 -2.30
CA ARG A 598 2.09 -19.61 -3.32
C ARG A 598 2.82 -19.19 -4.59
N LEU A 599 4.06 -18.69 -4.46
CA LEU A 599 4.91 -18.33 -5.60
C LEU A 599 5.49 -19.56 -6.31
N GLY A 600 5.43 -20.75 -5.68
CA GLY A 600 5.98 -21.99 -6.23
C GLY A 600 7.51 -21.96 -6.42
N MET A 601 8.22 -21.02 -5.77
CA MET A 601 9.65 -20.76 -5.98
C MET A 601 10.53 -22.00 -5.75
N LEU A 602 10.17 -22.82 -4.76
CA LEU A 602 10.94 -23.99 -4.34
C LEU A 602 10.24 -25.32 -4.68
N SER A 603 9.19 -25.28 -5.50
CA SER A 603 8.42 -26.47 -5.91
C SER A 603 9.29 -27.54 -6.58
N ARG A 604 10.38 -27.14 -7.25
CA ARG A 604 11.36 -28.03 -7.91
C ARG A 604 12.54 -28.46 -7.02
N LEU A 605 12.67 -27.86 -5.83
CA LEU A 605 13.78 -28.08 -4.88
C LEU A 605 13.37 -28.93 -3.67
N GLN A 606 12.22 -29.61 -3.73
CA GLN A 606 11.72 -30.46 -2.63
C GLN A 606 12.68 -31.61 -2.29
N SER A 607 13.43 -32.13 -3.26
CA SER A 607 14.49 -33.13 -3.03
C SER A 607 15.72 -32.58 -2.30
N TRP A 608 15.87 -31.24 -2.24
CA TRP A 608 16.97 -30.51 -1.60
C TRP A 608 16.51 -29.71 -0.38
N ARG A 609 15.54 -30.22 0.38
CA ARG A 609 14.94 -29.53 1.54
C ARG A 609 15.95 -29.06 2.59
N VAL A 610 17.08 -29.75 2.75
CA VAL A 610 18.13 -29.43 3.76
C VAL A 610 19.08 -28.32 3.27
N LEU A 611 19.04 -27.95 1.98
CA LEU A 611 19.96 -26.99 1.38
C LEU A 611 20.01 -25.62 2.09
N PRO A 612 18.89 -24.99 2.50
CA PRO A 612 18.94 -23.71 3.22
C PRO A 612 19.74 -23.81 4.55
N PHE A 613 19.59 -24.92 5.26
CA PHE A 613 20.34 -25.17 6.49
C PHE A 613 21.83 -25.36 6.20
N LEU A 614 22.19 -26.18 5.21
CA LEU A 614 23.60 -26.40 4.83
C LEU A 614 24.27 -25.10 4.35
N ALA A 615 23.54 -24.26 3.61
CA ALA A 615 24.02 -22.95 3.21
C ALA A 615 24.30 -22.05 4.42
N THR A 616 23.41 -22.06 5.42
CA THR A 616 23.62 -21.35 6.69
C THR A 616 24.87 -21.82 7.40
N LEU A 617 25.05 -23.14 7.53
CA LEU A 617 26.23 -23.72 8.19
C LEU A 617 27.54 -23.35 7.46
N ALA A 618 27.53 -23.41 6.13
CA ALA A 618 28.69 -23.03 5.32
C ALA A 618 29.02 -21.53 5.47
N LEU A 619 28.01 -20.65 5.44
CA LEU A 619 28.19 -19.22 5.66
C LEU A 619 28.68 -18.92 7.07
N PHE A 620 28.09 -19.55 8.09
CA PHE A 620 28.52 -19.41 9.49
C PHE A 620 30.01 -19.74 9.63
N LEU A 621 30.46 -20.88 9.10
CA LEU A 621 31.88 -21.27 9.16
C LEU A 621 32.79 -20.31 8.37
N ALA A 622 32.33 -19.84 7.20
CA ALA A 622 33.09 -18.89 6.39
C ALA A 622 33.27 -17.55 7.12
N PHE A 623 32.23 -17.01 7.74
CA PHE A 623 32.31 -15.75 8.50
C PHE A 623 33.05 -15.91 9.82
N MET A 624 32.91 -17.05 10.52
CA MET A 624 33.78 -17.37 11.66
C MET A 624 35.26 -17.31 11.28
N TYR A 625 35.63 -17.81 10.09
CA TYR A 625 37.00 -17.73 9.59
C TYR A 625 37.39 -16.31 9.17
N TRP A 626 36.57 -15.63 8.37
CA TRP A 626 36.89 -14.30 7.84
C TRP A 626 36.93 -13.21 8.92
N GLU A 627 36.11 -13.31 9.97
CA GLU A 627 36.09 -12.38 11.10
C GLU A 627 37.10 -12.76 12.19
N GLY A 628 37.86 -13.85 12.02
CA GLY A 628 38.94 -14.26 12.93
C GLY A 628 38.52 -15.11 14.14
N TYR A 629 37.22 -15.28 14.37
CA TYR A 629 36.66 -16.04 15.49
C TYR A 629 36.95 -17.54 15.46
N LEU A 630 37.26 -18.11 14.29
CA LEU A 630 37.54 -19.54 14.13
C LEU A 630 38.70 -20.01 15.02
N MET A 631 39.74 -19.18 15.15
CA MET A 631 40.95 -19.49 15.91
C MET A 631 40.78 -19.26 17.42
N GLU A 632 39.83 -18.41 17.80
CA GLU A 632 39.53 -18.07 19.20
C GLU A 632 38.48 -19.00 19.81
N ALA A 633 37.67 -19.66 18.98
CA ALA A 633 36.67 -20.62 19.40
C ALA A 633 37.34 -21.87 20.00
N GLY A 634 37.29 -22.00 21.34
CA GLY A 634 37.77 -23.17 22.05
C GLY A 634 36.94 -24.43 21.77
N ALA A 635 37.45 -25.60 22.19
CA ALA A 635 36.80 -26.90 21.93
C ALA A 635 35.33 -26.96 22.39
N VAL A 636 34.99 -26.28 23.49
CA VAL A 636 33.62 -26.24 24.03
C VAL A 636 32.64 -25.51 23.09
N VAL A 637 33.09 -24.41 22.47
CA VAL A 637 32.29 -23.65 21.47
C VAL A 637 32.00 -24.53 20.26
N TRP A 638 33.00 -25.28 19.79
CA TRP A 638 32.84 -26.20 18.66
C TRP A 638 31.92 -27.38 18.97
N ILE A 639 32.04 -27.97 20.15
CA ILE A 639 31.14 -29.05 20.58
C ILE A 639 29.69 -28.55 20.63
N MET A 640 29.46 -27.35 21.15
CA MET A 640 28.13 -26.74 21.18
C MET A 640 27.56 -26.55 19.77
N TYR A 641 28.27 -25.85 18.88
CA TYR A 641 27.77 -25.60 17.52
C TYR A 641 27.65 -26.87 16.68
N ALA A 642 28.48 -27.89 16.91
CA ALA A 642 28.32 -29.21 16.29
C ALA A 642 27.03 -29.90 16.74
N ALA A 643 26.75 -29.93 18.04
CA ALA A 643 25.49 -30.48 18.57
C ALA A 643 24.26 -29.73 18.06
N MET A 644 24.35 -28.41 17.94
CA MET A 644 23.29 -27.58 17.35
C MET A 644 23.13 -27.84 15.86
N ALA A 645 24.23 -28.09 15.14
CA ALA A 645 24.18 -28.44 13.73
C ALA A 645 23.50 -29.79 13.50
N ASP A 646 23.77 -30.79 14.33
CA ASP A 646 23.12 -32.10 14.27
C ASP A 646 21.61 -32.01 14.51
N LEU A 647 21.19 -31.25 15.53
CA LEU A 647 19.78 -30.99 15.79
C LEU A 647 19.11 -30.19 14.67
N GLY A 648 19.83 -29.24 14.07
CA GLY A 648 19.35 -28.46 12.93
C GLY A 648 19.22 -29.28 11.65
N LEU A 649 20.13 -30.21 11.40
CA LEU A 649 20.03 -31.19 10.31
C LEU A 649 18.81 -32.09 10.49
N LEU A 650 18.58 -32.59 11.70
CA LEU A 650 17.39 -33.37 12.02
C LEU A 650 16.12 -32.57 11.75
N ALA A 651 16.03 -31.36 12.30
CA ALA A 651 14.88 -30.46 12.13
C ALA A 651 14.59 -30.15 10.65
N SER A 652 15.63 -29.76 9.91
CA SER A 652 15.50 -29.37 8.49
C SER A 652 15.14 -30.55 7.59
N SER A 653 15.60 -31.77 7.91
CA SER A 653 15.25 -32.98 7.15
C SER A 653 13.77 -33.35 7.22
N ARG A 654 13.05 -32.91 8.26
CA ARG A 654 11.62 -33.20 8.48
C ARG A 654 10.68 -32.13 7.91
N ARG A 655 11.21 -31.00 7.46
CA ARG A 655 10.43 -29.86 6.96
C ARG A 655 10.61 -29.63 5.47
N SER A 656 9.73 -28.82 4.87
CA SER A 656 9.83 -28.47 3.45
C SER A 656 10.95 -27.47 3.20
N ALA A 657 11.43 -27.41 1.96
CA ALA A 657 12.45 -26.43 1.55
C ALA A 657 11.98 -24.98 1.82
N GLU A 658 10.70 -24.69 1.61
CA GLU A 658 10.09 -23.39 1.89
C GLU A 658 10.14 -23.02 3.36
N TRP A 659 9.82 -23.97 4.25
CA TRP A 659 9.90 -23.72 5.69
C TRP A 659 11.34 -23.46 6.13
N ASN A 660 12.29 -24.28 5.68
CA ASN A 660 13.69 -24.12 6.04
C ASN A 660 14.26 -22.79 5.53
N LEU A 661 13.90 -22.38 4.32
CA LEU A 661 14.30 -21.05 3.80
C LEU A 661 13.65 -19.92 4.61
N ALA A 662 12.36 -20.04 4.94
CA ALA A 662 11.64 -19.01 5.69
C ALA A 662 12.19 -18.85 7.12
N LEU A 663 12.50 -19.96 7.78
CA LEU A 663 13.12 -19.96 9.11
C LEU A 663 14.52 -19.33 9.06
N MET A 664 15.35 -19.72 8.09
CA MET A 664 16.67 -19.14 7.88
C MET A 664 16.62 -17.62 7.72
N VAL A 665 15.80 -17.13 6.79
CA VAL A 665 15.69 -15.68 6.50
C VAL A 665 15.16 -14.92 7.71
N SER A 666 14.12 -15.41 8.36
CA SER A 666 13.52 -14.76 9.54
C SER A 666 14.51 -14.68 10.71
N SER A 667 15.28 -15.75 10.92
CA SER A 667 16.25 -15.83 12.00
C SER A 667 17.42 -14.87 11.82
N ILE A 668 18.01 -14.83 10.61
CA ILE A 668 19.14 -13.93 10.31
C ILE A 668 18.67 -12.47 10.42
N ALA A 669 17.49 -12.16 9.90
CA ALA A 669 16.97 -10.79 9.90
C ALA A 669 16.65 -10.28 11.31
N LEU A 670 15.83 -11.01 12.08
CA LEU A 670 15.43 -10.58 13.43
C LEU A 670 16.55 -10.73 14.44
N GLY A 671 17.28 -11.84 14.40
CA GLY A 671 18.43 -12.08 15.27
C GLY A 671 19.55 -11.07 15.01
N GLY A 672 19.95 -10.90 13.75
CA GLY A 672 20.99 -9.92 13.38
C GLY A 672 20.60 -8.47 13.70
N MET A 673 19.32 -8.10 13.59
CA MET A 673 18.84 -6.79 14.00
C MET A 673 18.95 -6.59 15.52
N LEU A 674 18.59 -7.60 16.32
CA LEU A 674 18.75 -7.54 17.78
C LEU A 674 20.23 -7.38 18.16
N GLU A 675 21.11 -8.18 17.55
CA GLU A 675 22.57 -8.14 17.77
C GLU A 675 23.17 -6.77 17.45
N LEU A 676 22.74 -6.17 16.32
CA LEU A 676 23.20 -4.85 15.91
C LEU A 676 22.72 -3.76 16.87
N LEU A 677 21.42 -3.77 17.20
CA LEU A 677 20.84 -2.74 18.06
C LEU A 677 21.33 -2.84 19.50
N GLY A 678 21.49 -4.05 20.02
CA GLY A 678 21.99 -4.27 21.36
C GLY A 678 23.46 -3.90 21.51
N SER A 679 24.28 -4.21 20.51
CA SER A 679 25.69 -3.78 20.51
C SER A 679 25.84 -2.26 20.38
N GLN A 680 25.04 -1.61 19.51
CA GLN A 680 25.04 -0.15 19.40
C GLN A 680 24.54 0.57 20.66
N ALA A 681 23.59 -0.03 21.37
CA ALA A 681 23.14 0.45 22.67
C ALA A 681 24.15 0.18 23.80
N GLY A 682 25.21 -0.59 23.52
CA GLY A 682 26.26 -0.90 24.48
C GLY A 682 25.86 -1.96 25.50
N PHE A 683 24.85 -2.80 25.25
CA PHE A 683 24.49 -3.89 26.16
C PHE A 683 25.48 -5.06 26.09
N TRP A 684 26.04 -5.29 24.92
CA TRP A 684 27.09 -6.27 24.71
C TRP A 684 28.10 -5.83 23.67
N HIS A 685 29.30 -6.36 23.80
CA HIS A 685 30.43 -6.11 22.93
C HIS A 685 30.99 -7.43 22.42
N TYR A 686 31.39 -7.42 21.16
CA TYR A 686 32.10 -8.55 20.57
C TYR A 686 33.62 -8.38 20.76
N ARG A 687 34.34 -9.49 20.64
CA ARG A 687 35.78 -9.56 20.95
C ARG A 687 36.63 -8.51 20.23
N TYR A 688 36.31 -8.18 18.97
CA TYR A 688 37.08 -7.22 18.18
C TYR A 688 36.47 -5.80 18.15
N GLY A 689 35.42 -5.55 18.94
CA GLY A 689 34.81 -4.22 19.06
C GLY A 689 34.00 -3.78 17.84
N GLU A 690 33.66 -4.70 16.93
CA GLU A 690 32.76 -4.46 15.82
C GLU A 690 31.31 -4.19 16.30
N PRO A 691 30.49 -3.45 15.53
CA PRO A 691 29.10 -3.20 15.89
C PRO A 691 28.17 -4.41 15.63
N LEU A 692 28.60 -5.36 14.80
CA LEU A 692 27.89 -6.61 14.52
C LEU A 692 28.88 -7.65 14.02
N ALA A 693 29.01 -8.76 14.74
CA ALA A 693 29.69 -9.95 14.25
C ALA A 693 28.74 -10.72 13.31
N VAL A 694 29.06 -10.81 12.02
CA VAL A 694 28.19 -11.43 11.01
C VAL A 694 28.01 -12.93 11.29
N TRP A 695 29.06 -13.60 11.77
CA TRP A 695 28.97 -15.00 12.19
C TRP A 695 27.91 -15.22 13.26
N LEU A 696 27.74 -14.27 14.20
CA LEU A 696 26.78 -14.38 15.28
C LEU A 696 25.35 -14.15 14.77
N ALA A 697 25.15 -13.20 13.84
CA ALA A 697 23.88 -13.04 13.13
C ALA A 697 23.47 -14.31 12.35
N LEU A 698 24.44 -14.98 11.73
CA LEU A 698 24.22 -16.29 11.06
C LEU A 698 23.94 -17.40 12.07
N SER A 699 24.54 -17.33 13.27
CA SER A 699 24.31 -18.29 14.35
C SER A 699 22.84 -18.31 14.79
N TRP A 700 22.10 -17.19 14.73
CA TRP A 700 20.67 -17.15 15.05
C TRP A 700 19.83 -18.11 14.19
N ALA A 701 20.19 -18.32 12.92
CA ALA A 701 19.55 -19.34 12.11
C ALA A 701 19.87 -20.75 12.62
N MET A 702 21.15 -21.07 12.90
CA MET A 702 21.52 -22.36 13.50
C MET A 702 20.81 -22.59 14.84
N ASN A 703 20.74 -21.57 15.69
CA ASN A 703 20.05 -21.57 16.98
C ASN A 703 18.57 -21.89 16.79
N SER A 704 17.90 -21.23 15.84
CA SER A 704 16.48 -21.45 15.57
C SER A 704 16.19 -22.86 15.03
N PHE A 705 17.08 -23.40 14.21
CA PHE A 705 16.98 -24.79 13.75
C PHE A 705 17.20 -25.80 14.89
N ALA A 706 18.16 -25.56 15.79
CA ALA A 706 18.38 -26.41 16.97
C ALA A 706 17.22 -26.33 17.98
N VAL A 707 16.69 -25.13 18.21
CA VAL A 707 15.49 -24.87 19.02
C VAL A 707 14.26 -25.57 18.44
N HIS A 708 14.15 -25.69 17.11
CA HIS A 708 13.12 -26.54 16.49
C HIS A 708 13.39 -28.04 16.67
N GLY A 709 14.66 -28.44 16.59
CA GLY A 709 15.10 -29.83 16.62
C GLY A 709 14.80 -30.54 17.93
N LEU A 710 14.96 -29.87 19.07
CA LEU A 710 14.74 -30.47 20.39
C LEU A 710 13.26 -30.88 20.62
N PRO A 711 12.25 -30.02 20.42
CA PRO A 711 10.84 -30.43 20.46
C PRO A 711 10.49 -31.48 19.39
N SER A 712 11.13 -31.42 18.23
CA SER A 712 10.93 -32.41 17.16
C SER A 712 11.36 -33.83 17.57
N LEU A 713 12.37 -33.98 18.44
CA LEU A 713 12.74 -35.27 19.02
C LEU A 713 11.64 -35.85 19.91
N LEU A 714 10.87 -34.96 20.57
CA LEU A 714 9.75 -35.31 21.44
C LEU A 714 8.41 -35.42 20.69
N GLY A 715 8.42 -35.39 19.36
CA GLY A 715 7.22 -35.46 18.52
C GLY A 715 6.40 -34.17 18.48
N VAL A 716 6.94 -33.04 18.96
CA VAL A 716 6.28 -31.72 18.90
C VAL A 716 6.85 -30.92 17.74
N GLU A 717 6.04 -30.82 16.69
CA GLU A 717 6.34 -30.00 15.51
C GLU A 717 5.90 -28.56 15.73
N ILE A 718 6.84 -27.67 16.06
CA ILE A 718 6.54 -26.26 16.31
C ILE A 718 6.06 -25.60 15.01
N SER A 719 4.85 -25.04 15.05
CA SER A 719 4.30 -24.12 14.06
C SER A 719 3.45 -23.07 14.79
N ALA A 720 3.45 -21.86 14.24
CA ALA A 720 2.60 -20.75 14.64
C ALA A 720 1.11 -20.97 14.32
N GLN A 721 0.74 -22.03 13.61
CA GLN A 721 -0.65 -22.35 13.28
C GLN A 721 -1.15 -23.57 14.05
N ALA A 722 -2.31 -23.45 14.70
CA ALA A 722 -3.00 -24.52 15.41
C ALA A 722 -3.81 -25.49 14.52
N CYS A 723 -3.85 -25.28 13.19
CA CYS A 723 -4.65 -26.11 12.28
C CYS A 723 -3.86 -26.51 11.03
N GLU A 724 -3.83 -27.82 10.76
CA GLU A 724 -3.57 -28.39 9.46
C GLU A 724 -4.58 -27.89 8.41
N ALA A 725 -4.15 -27.93 7.14
CA ALA A 725 -4.90 -27.67 5.91
C ALA A 725 -5.08 -26.20 5.48
N VAL A 726 -4.05 -25.64 4.85
CA VAL A 726 -4.28 -24.90 3.61
C VAL A 726 -4.42 -25.97 2.51
N PRO A 727 -5.56 -26.06 1.79
CA PRO A 727 -5.67 -26.98 0.67
C PRO A 727 -4.58 -26.60 -0.33
N VAL A 728 -3.65 -27.52 -0.57
CA VAL A 728 -2.81 -27.44 -1.77
C VAL A 728 -3.80 -27.49 -2.93
N ILE A 729 -4.05 -26.33 -3.57
CA ILE A 729 -4.75 -26.30 -4.85
C ILE A 729 -3.88 -27.11 -5.79
N SER A 730 -4.24 -28.38 -5.98
CA SER A 730 -3.56 -29.26 -6.90
C SER A 730 -3.79 -28.71 -8.30
N ARG A 731 -2.84 -27.93 -8.81
CA ARG A 731 -2.70 -27.72 -10.25
C ARG A 731 -2.35 -29.08 -10.85
N ARG A 732 -3.36 -29.88 -11.21
CA ARG A 732 -3.19 -30.87 -12.26
C ARG A 732 -2.84 -30.08 -13.51
N MET A 733 -1.56 -30.05 -13.87
CA MET A 733 -1.19 -29.66 -15.23
C MET A 733 -1.90 -30.62 -16.20
N PRO A 734 -2.47 -30.13 -17.31
CA PRO A 734 -2.94 -31.02 -18.35
C PRO A 734 -1.74 -31.84 -18.84
N LYS A 735 -1.87 -33.17 -18.79
CA LYS A 735 -0.96 -34.07 -19.47
C LYS A 735 -1.38 -34.11 -20.94
N GLY A 736 -0.46 -33.77 -21.83
CA GLY A 736 -0.57 -34.00 -23.28
C GLY A 736 -1.38 -32.95 -23.99
#